data_AF-A0A939VJG7-F1
#
_entry.id   AF-A0A939VJG7-F1
#
_cell.length_a   1.000
_cell.length_b   1.000
_cell.length_c   1.000
_cell.angle_alpha   90.00
_cell.angle_beta   90.00
_cell.angle_gamma   90.00
#
_symmetry.space_group_name_H-M   'P 1'
#
loop_
_entity.id
_entity.type
_entity.pdbx_description
1 polymer ?
#
loop_
_entity_poly.entity_id
_entity_poly.type
_entity_poly.pdbx_seq_one_letter_code
_entity_poly.pdbx_strand_id
1 'polypeptide(L)'
;MRKLTFLCAAVMITAALIFNSEKAFTQVYQLENPGFEVWPGSATSEPTSWNSFPSASCELTGLAALGCGTATSTRHQRSDDVRPGSTGQYSCKIYSTSALGIVANGALTSGLMHLGSTTATSTKNCNQTMTGDTLFNHRLNAKPDSIVFWAKAVNASDASQSCCHLYIHDNYDLKDPLASNSSGYQSHIVGGVPSYNFTNNGSTWQRHSTPIIYDGYTCNDPQYVLITFSTNAEPGGGSSGDALFIDDIEFIYNPIHHEFSQSACGSFTWDGTEYTASGDYTKTYTVGPRDSIVTLHLTIGHPSNNESTVNACESYTWNNQTYTTSGDYASTFTSFCGCDSTVTLHLNINHPVANEFSATACGSYAWNEQSYNASGDYTQTFTAANGCDSVVTLHLTINQPVNNEFSVAACESYTWNNQTYDASGDYTQTFTAANDCDSVVTLHLTINQPVAHEFSANGCETYVWNNETYNASGDYTQTFTAANGCDSVVTLHLTINQPVAHEFSANGCETYTWNNETYNASGDYTQTFTAANDCDSVVTLHLTINQPVAYEFNDTECGIYTWNNETYTTSGDYTQTFTAANGCDSVVTLHLTITEAPTRDEYITACDSYTWYEQPYTESGDFYHTVPMAEGCDSLITLHLTINQSAEQEFYATACENYTWNNQIYSASGDYTQNFNTANSCDSIVTLHLTINQAVSHEFSASACGSYTWNNETYNESGDYTITLTAANDCDSVVTLHLTINEAVTNEINAAACGSYTWNNETYNASGDYTITLTAANGCDSVVTLHLTINEAVTNEINAAACGSYTWNNETYNVSGDYTITLTAVNGCDSVVTLHLTINEAVTNEINASACGSYTWNNETYNESGDYTITLTAANGCDSVVTLHLTINEAVTNEITVEAQDSYTWNEETYTISGDYTQTFTATNGCDSVVTLHLTITTSGIDENEMTEINVYPVPAKDVINIEGNSIESIRICDILGKEIMSIDNISSDYTSVSTDNMLSGHYILIIRDANGNVTNRRISVMK
;
A
#
# COMPACT_ATOMS: atom_id res chain seq x y z
N MET A 1 18.56 -11.02 14.48
CA MET A 1 17.69 -9.83 14.67
C MET A 1 18.50 -8.54 14.48
N ARG A 2 17.84 -7.43 14.10
CA ARG A 2 18.37 -6.04 14.07
C ARG A 2 19.67 -5.77 13.28
N LYS A 3 19.70 -6.05 11.96
CA LYS A 3 20.58 -5.30 11.02
C LYS A 3 20.26 -5.43 9.52
N LEU A 4 18.99 -5.62 9.11
CA LEU A 4 18.63 -5.82 7.69
C LEU A 4 17.25 -5.22 7.33
N THR A 5 17.06 -3.92 7.60
CA THR A 5 15.72 -3.28 7.47
C THR A 5 15.81 -1.79 7.09
N PHE A 6 16.85 -1.39 6.35
CA PHE A 6 17.14 0.03 6.07
C PHE A 6 17.66 0.33 4.65
N LEU A 7 17.45 -0.58 3.68
CA LEU A 7 17.94 -0.40 2.30
C LEU A 7 16.86 -0.13 1.23
N CYS A 8 15.57 -0.39 1.49
CA CYS A 8 14.49 -0.08 0.53
C CYS A 8 14.12 1.41 0.44
N ALA A 9 14.36 2.21 1.49
CA ALA A 9 13.94 3.61 1.53
C ALA A 9 14.91 4.58 0.83
N ALA A 10 16.12 4.15 0.48
CA ALA A 10 17.22 5.04 0.07
C ALA A 10 17.24 5.41 -1.43
N VAL A 11 16.45 4.73 -2.27
CA VAL A 11 16.44 4.91 -3.73
C VAL A 11 15.33 5.87 -4.20
N MET A 12 14.26 6.02 -3.42
CA MET A 12 12.99 6.64 -3.81
C MET A 12 12.95 8.19 -3.82
N ILE A 13 14.10 8.87 -3.92
CA ILE A 13 14.18 10.35 -3.91
C ILE A 13 15.00 10.91 -5.09
N THR A 14 15.97 10.17 -5.63
CA THR A 14 16.85 10.68 -6.69
C THR A 14 16.17 10.83 -8.05
N ALA A 15 15.25 9.94 -8.43
CA ALA A 15 14.54 10.02 -9.71
C ALA A 15 13.67 11.30 -9.84
N ALA A 16 12.89 11.62 -8.81
CA ALA A 16 11.98 12.78 -8.82
C ALA A 16 12.69 14.14 -8.71
N LEU A 17 13.92 14.17 -8.17
CA LEU A 17 14.71 15.41 -8.02
C LEU A 17 15.41 15.85 -9.31
N ILE A 18 15.68 14.96 -10.26
CA ILE A 18 16.36 15.31 -11.52
C ILE A 18 15.49 16.27 -12.35
N PHE A 19 14.21 15.96 -12.51
CA PHE A 19 13.26 16.74 -13.32
C PHE A 19 12.90 18.12 -12.73
N ASN A 20 13.04 18.33 -11.42
CA ASN A 20 12.74 19.61 -10.76
C ASN A 20 13.84 20.68 -10.89
N SER A 21 14.89 20.43 -11.70
CA SER A 21 16.04 21.33 -11.84
C SER A 21 15.97 22.28 -13.06
N GLU A 22 15.09 22.01 -14.04
CA GLU A 22 14.89 22.89 -15.18
C GLU A 22 14.10 24.15 -14.80
N LYS A 23 14.85 25.20 -14.43
CA LYS A 23 14.31 26.55 -14.27
C LYS A 23 13.64 27.01 -15.57
N ALA A 24 12.46 27.59 -15.45
CA ALA A 24 11.71 28.18 -16.55
C ALA A 24 12.51 29.24 -17.32
N PHE A 25 13.16 28.81 -18.41
CA PHE A 25 13.52 29.64 -19.55
C PHE A 25 12.51 29.38 -20.66
N THR A 26 12.23 30.41 -21.47
CA THR A 26 11.44 30.25 -22.70
C THR A 26 12.25 29.50 -23.75
N GLN A 27 12.21 28.17 -23.67
CA GLN A 27 12.89 27.27 -24.59
C GLN A 27 12.24 27.32 -25.99
N VAL A 28 13.04 27.52 -27.03
CA VAL A 28 12.56 27.52 -28.43
C VAL A 28 12.72 26.11 -28.99
N TYR A 29 11.57 25.47 -29.23
CA TYR A 29 11.44 24.11 -29.77
C TYR A 29 10.93 24.07 -31.22
N GLN A 30 10.42 25.19 -31.75
CA GLN A 30 9.93 25.29 -33.12
C GLN A 30 10.65 26.43 -33.83
N LEU A 31 10.78 26.34 -35.16
CA LEU A 31 11.26 27.46 -35.98
C LEU A 31 10.34 28.67 -35.80
N GLU A 32 10.90 29.88 -35.90
CA GLU A 32 10.09 31.10 -35.88
C GLU A 32 9.26 31.24 -37.18
N ASN A 33 8.01 31.70 -37.04
CA ASN A 33 7.08 31.95 -38.15
C ASN A 33 6.94 30.78 -39.17
N PRO A 34 6.74 29.52 -38.74
CA PRO A 34 6.95 28.36 -39.60
C PRO A 34 5.79 28.04 -40.55
N GLY A 35 4.60 28.59 -40.27
CA GLY A 35 3.46 28.66 -41.19
C GLY A 35 3.42 29.93 -42.03
N PHE A 36 4.47 30.78 -41.99
CA PHE A 36 4.59 32.00 -42.80
C PHE A 36 3.41 32.97 -42.70
N GLU A 37 2.82 33.15 -41.51
CA GLU A 37 1.73 34.11 -41.28
C GLU A 37 2.22 35.56 -41.15
N VAL A 38 3.43 35.75 -40.61
CA VAL A 38 3.94 37.09 -40.24
C VAL A 38 4.86 37.65 -41.33
N TRP A 39 4.51 38.83 -41.86
CA TRP A 39 5.27 39.54 -42.89
C TRP A 39 5.38 41.03 -42.50
N PRO A 40 6.57 41.66 -42.55
CA PRO A 40 6.80 43.03 -42.08
C PRO A 40 6.33 44.11 -43.07
N GLY A 41 5.51 43.78 -44.07
CA GLY A 41 5.08 44.72 -45.10
C GLY A 41 4.30 44.11 -46.25
N SER A 42 4.81 44.27 -47.46
CA SER A 42 4.17 43.83 -48.71
C SER A 42 4.23 42.32 -48.91
N ALA A 43 3.41 41.77 -49.81
CA ALA A 43 3.52 40.37 -50.26
C ALA A 43 4.85 40.03 -50.99
N THR A 44 5.75 41.00 -51.16
CA THR A 44 7.12 40.86 -51.71
C THR A 44 8.22 41.19 -50.70
N SER A 45 7.87 41.57 -49.47
CA SER A 45 8.78 41.63 -48.33
C SER A 45 9.14 40.20 -47.89
N GLU A 46 10.26 39.97 -47.20
CA GLU A 46 10.59 38.63 -46.69
C GLU A 46 9.72 38.25 -45.48
N PRO A 47 9.37 36.96 -45.25
CA PRO A 47 8.62 36.57 -44.06
C PRO A 47 9.43 36.90 -42.80
N THR A 48 8.78 37.26 -41.70
CA THR A 48 9.50 37.51 -40.44
C THR A 48 10.32 36.27 -40.04
N SER A 49 11.58 36.50 -39.67
CA SER A 49 12.59 35.49 -39.33
C SER A 49 13.01 34.53 -40.47
N TRP A 50 12.67 34.81 -41.73
CA TRP A 50 13.14 34.04 -42.90
C TRP A 50 13.75 34.93 -43.97
N ASN A 51 14.75 34.41 -44.68
CA ASN A 51 15.57 35.15 -45.63
C ASN A 51 15.48 34.58 -47.06
N SER A 52 15.64 35.45 -48.05
CA SER A 52 15.71 35.10 -49.47
C SER A 52 16.72 36.01 -50.18
N PHE A 53 16.49 36.30 -51.45
CA PHE A 53 17.39 37.11 -52.28
C PHE A 53 17.47 38.61 -51.90
N PRO A 54 16.41 39.27 -51.39
CA PRO A 54 16.50 40.68 -50.98
C PRO A 54 17.42 40.96 -49.78
N SER A 55 17.49 40.07 -48.77
CA SER A 55 18.47 40.20 -47.67
C SER A 55 19.86 39.65 -48.01
N ALA A 56 20.03 38.99 -49.16
CA ALA A 56 21.26 38.32 -49.55
C ALA A 56 22.45 39.29 -49.73
N SER A 57 23.59 38.90 -49.15
CA SER A 57 24.88 39.54 -49.39
C SER A 57 25.41 39.20 -50.79
N CYS A 58 26.02 40.17 -51.49
CA CYS A 58 26.49 39.97 -52.87
C CYS A 58 27.93 40.50 -53.05
N GLU A 59 28.87 39.59 -53.32
CA GLU A 59 30.30 39.88 -53.49
C GLU A 59 30.81 39.53 -54.90
N LEU A 60 29.94 39.65 -55.90
CA LEU A 60 30.33 39.50 -57.30
C LEU A 60 31.37 40.56 -57.69
N THR A 61 32.46 40.12 -58.32
CA THR A 61 33.62 40.98 -58.65
C THR A 61 33.78 41.24 -60.15
N GLY A 62 34.49 42.30 -60.51
CA GLY A 62 34.69 42.70 -61.90
C GLY A 62 33.38 43.09 -62.59
N LEU A 63 33.21 42.68 -63.86
CA LEU A 63 31.98 42.97 -64.61
C LEU A 63 30.72 42.30 -64.01
N ALA A 64 30.88 41.24 -63.22
CA ALA A 64 29.76 40.56 -62.56
C ALA A 64 29.15 41.39 -61.41
N ALA A 65 29.88 42.36 -60.84
CA ALA A 65 29.38 43.25 -59.79
C ALA A 65 28.12 44.03 -60.22
N LEU A 66 28.03 44.37 -61.51
CA LEU A 66 26.85 45.02 -62.11
C LEU A 66 25.59 44.14 -62.05
N GLY A 67 25.75 42.83 -61.88
CA GLY A 67 24.66 41.86 -61.74
C GLY A 67 24.05 41.81 -60.34
N CYS A 68 24.68 42.36 -59.29
CA CYS A 68 24.20 42.20 -57.91
C CYS A 68 22.75 42.66 -57.71
N GLY A 69 22.35 43.82 -58.25
CA GLY A 69 20.97 44.31 -58.16
C GLY A 69 19.94 43.50 -58.97
N THR A 70 20.37 42.56 -59.81
CA THR A 70 19.51 41.52 -60.42
C THR A 70 19.57 40.22 -59.62
N ALA A 71 20.73 39.90 -59.05
CA ALA A 71 20.92 38.71 -58.22
C ALA A 71 20.14 38.79 -56.89
N THR A 72 20.04 39.96 -56.26
CA THR A 72 19.23 40.18 -55.05
C THR A 72 17.75 40.51 -55.35
N SER A 73 17.28 40.30 -56.58
CA SER A 73 15.88 40.52 -56.92
C SER A 73 14.96 39.49 -56.25
N THR A 74 13.83 39.98 -55.73
CA THR A 74 12.76 39.20 -55.08
C THR A 74 12.40 37.96 -55.89
N ARG A 75 12.48 36.79 -55.24
CA ARG A 75 12.15 35.47 -55.81
C ARG A 75 11.27 34.63 -54.88
N HIS A 76 10.60 35.32 -53.97
CA HIS A 76 9.62 34.79 -53.04
C HIS A 76 8.38 35.70 -53.05
N GLN A 77 7.27 35.21 -52.52
CA GLN A 77 6.00 35.93 -52.45
C GLN A 77 5.12 35.35 -51.35
N ARG A 78 4.36 36.20 -50.64
CA ARG A 78 3.24 35.73 -49.83
C ARG A 78 2.11 35.23 -50.73
N SER A 79 1.53 34.09 -50.36
CA SER A 79 0.49 33.39 -51.11
C SER A 79 -0.73 33.14 -50.23
N ASP A 80 -1.92 33.50 -50.71
CA ASP A 80 -3.19 33.18 -50.01
C ASP A 80 -3.67 31.73 -50.30
N ASP A 81 -2.87 30.97 -51.07
CA ASP A 81 -3.04 29.55 -51.35
C ASP A 81 -2.23 28.76 -50.31
N VAL A 82 -2.93 28.11 -49.38
CA VAL A 82 -2.44 27.36 -48.20
C VAL A 82 -2.76 25.88 -48.29
N ARG A 83 -2.11 25.05 -47.46
CA ARG A 83 -2.29 23.60 -47.45
C ARG A 83 -3.68 23.18 -46.91
N PRO A 84 -4.21 22.00 -47.32
CA PRO A 84 -5.50 21.51 -46.84
C PRO A 84 -5.57 21.39 -45.30
N GLY A 85 -6.55 22.08 -44.71
CA GLY A 85 -6.74 22.11 -43.26
C GLY A 85 -5.67 22.89 -42.50
N SER A 86 -4.97 23.83 -43.14
CA SER A 86 -4.22 24.88 -42.43
C SER A 86 -5.19 25.74 -41.61
N THR A 87 -4.72 26.23 -40.47
CA THR A 87 -5.37 27.28 -39.67
C THR A 87 -4.85 28.68 -40.01
N GLY A 88 -3.80 28.77 -40.83
CA GLY A 88 -3.24 30.01 -41.35
C GLY A 88 -4.03 30.59 -42.53
N GLN A 89 -3.62 31.79 -42.96
CA GLN A 89 -4.12 32.49 -44.14
C GLN A 89 -3.09 32.53 -45.27
N TYR A 90 -1.81 32.24 -45.01
CA TYR A 90 -0.72 32.49 -45.93
C TYR A 90 0.28 31.33 -46.03
N SER A 91 0.92 31.20 -47.19
CA SER A 91 2.08 30.33 -47.40
C SER A 91 3.22 31.10 -48.08
N CYS A 92 4.46 30.63 -47.97
CA CYS A 92 5.60 31.24 -48.66
C CYS A 92 5.82 30.55 -50.02
N LYS A 93 5.65 31.30 -51.10
CA LYS A 93 5.91 30.84 -52.47
C LYS A 93 7.27 31.35 -52.95
N ILE A 94 8.26 30.48 -53.11
CA ILE A 94 9.49 30.77 -53.86
C ILE A 94 9.37 30.38 -55.34
N TYR A 95 10.12 31.05 -56.22
CA TYR A 95 10.10 30.78 -57.65
C TYR A 95 11.45 31.07 -58.35
N SER A 96 11.77 30.24 -59.34
CA SER A 96 12.95 30.42 -60.20
C SER A 96 12.73 31.49 -61.27
N THR A 97 13.82 32.11 -61.70
CA THR A 97 13.85 33.01 -62.86
C THR A 97 14.97 32.59 -63.80
N SER A 98 15.07 33.25 -64.97
CA SER A 98 16.26 33.13 -65.82
C SER A 98 16.75 34.48 -66.30
N ALA A 99 18.07 34.64 -66.29
CA ALA A 99 18.78 35.75 -66.89
C ALA A 99 19.91 35.20 -67.77
N LEU A 100 20.01 35.71 -69.00
CA LEU A 100 21.06 35.35 -69.97
C LEU A 100 21.21 33.83 -70.25
N GLY A 101 20.14 33.05 -70.07
CA GLY A 101 20.13 31.59 -70.30
C GLY A 101 20.58 30.74 -69.10
N ILE A 102 20.93 31.36 -67.97
CA ILE A 102 21.13 30.68 -66.68
C ILE A 102 19.77 30.62 -65.98
N VAL A 103 19.36 29.45 -65.49
CA VAL A 103 18.24 29.34 -64.53
C VAL A 103 18.79 29.67 -63.14
N ALA A 104 18.06 30.49 -62.39
CA ALA A 104 18.44 30.91 -61.05
C ALA A 104 17.27 30.60 -60.11
N ASN A 105 17.47 29.58 -59.27
CA ASN A 105 16.43 29.02 -58.40
C ASN A 105 15.86 30.05 -57.43
N GLY A 106 14.57 29.92 -57.10
CA GLY A 106 14.01 30.52 -55.90
C GLY A 106 14.45 29.71 -54.69
N ALA A 107 14.76 30.39 -53.58
CA ALA A 107 15.24 29.79 -52.33
C ALA A 107 14.77 30.61 -51.12
N LEU A 108 14.58 29.93 -49.99
CA LEU A 108 14.20 30.49 -48.68
C LEU A 108 15.04 29.82 -47.59
N THR A 109 15.58 30.56 -46.63
CA THR A 109 16.46 30.00 -45.58
C THR A 109 16.33 30.70 -44.23
N SER A 110 16.70 30.02 -43.14
CA SER A 110 16.89 30.61 -41.81
C SER A 110 18.19 31.43 -41.67
N GLY A 111 19.16 31.23 -42.58
CA GLY A 111 20.48 31.89 -42.55
C GLY A 111 20.59 33.14 -43.44
N LEU A 112 21.78 33.71 -43.51
CA LEU A 112 22.18 34.71 -44.50
C LEU A 112 22.48 34.04 -45.83
N MET A 113 21.83 34.48 -46.91
CA MET A 113 22.23 34.08 -48.26
C MET A 113 23.45 34.91 -48.74
N HIS A 114 24.39 34.26 -49.41
CA HIS A 114 25.62 34.85 -49.92
C HIS A 114 25.84 34.51 -51.41
N LEU A 115 26.05 35.54 -52.22
CA LEU A 115 26.10 35.48 -53.69
C LEU A 115 27.50 35.87 -54.19
N GLY A 116 28.47 34.98 -54.01
CA GLY A 116 29.88 35.18 -54.36
C GLY A 116 30.31 34.68 -55.75
N SER A 117 29.40 34.15 -56.58
CA SER A 117 29.72 33.69 -57.95
C SER A 117 28.52 33.70 -58.91
N THR A 118 28.77 34.00 -60.19
CA THR A 118 27.76 33.83 -61.27
C THR A 118 27.64 32.39 -61.76
N THR A 119 28.52 31.47 -61.31
CA THR A 119 28.39 30.03 -61.56
C THR A 119 27.56 29.42 -60.44
N ALA A 120 26.36 28.92 -60.73
CA ALA A 120 25.39 28.51 -59.71
C ALA A 120 25.96 27.47 -58.71
N THR A 121 26.64 26.43 -59.21
CA THR A 121 27.27 25.35 -58.42
C THR A 121 28.57 25.71 -57.70
N SER A 122 28.98 26.98 -57.71
CA SER A 122 30.17 27.45 -56.99
C SER A 122 29.89 27.52 -55.48
N THR A 123 30.72 26.92 -54.63
CA THR A 123 30.62 26.99 -53.15
C THR A 123 30.75 28.40 -52.55
N LYS A 124 31.09 29.41 -53.36
CA LYS A 124 30.94 30.83 -53.02
C LYS A 124 29.48 31.33 -53.05
N ASN A 125 28.55 30.54 -53.56
CA ASN A 125 27.12 30.74 -53.40
C ASN A 125 26.68 29.80 -52.29
N CYS A 126 26.27 30.35 -51.16
CA CYS A 126 25.92 29.57 -49.98
C CYS A 126 24.93 30.31 -49.08
N ASN A 127 24.19 29.55 -48.27
CA ASN A 127 23.50 30.06 -47.10
C ASN A 127 24.40 29.84 -45.88
N GLN A 128 24.42 30.78 -44.93
CA GLN A 128 25.27 30.76 -43.75
C GLN A 128 24.47 31.08 -42.50
N THR A 129 24.61 30.29 -41.43
CA THR A 129 24.17 30.70 -40.10
C THR A 129 25.14 31.75 -39.56
N MET A 130 24.61 32.89 -39.10
CA MET A 130 25.38 33.89 -38.36
C MET A 130 24.97 33.82 -36.88
N THR A 131 25.67 33.05 -36.07
CA THR A 131 25.34 32.82 -34.65
C THR A 131 25.29 34.12 -33.81
N GLY A 132 26.05 35.13 -34.25
CA GLY A 132 26.07 36.48 -33.66
C GLY A 132 25.00 37.46 -34.17
N ASP A 133 24.19 37.11 -35.17
CA ASP A 133 23.12 37.97 -35.72
C ASP A 133 21.78 37.23 -35.82
N THR A 134 20.83 37.62 -34.98
CA THR A 134 19.50 37.00 -34.87
C THR A 134 18.60 37.20 -36.09
N LEU A 135 19.01 38.00 -37.09
CA LEU A 135 18.31 38.04 -38.38
C LEU A 135 18.67 36.85 -39.29
N PHE A 136 19.77 36.15 -38.99
CA PHE A 136 20.39 35.13 -39.83
C PHE A 136 20.77 33.86 -39.04
N ASN A 137 20.08 33.59 -37.93
CA ASN A 137 20.10 32.30 -37.25
C ASN A 137 18.73 31.98 -36.62
N HIS A 138 18.38 30.70 -36.56
CA HIS A 138 17.32 30.20 -35.67
C HIS A 138 17.98 29.40 -34.56
N ARG A 139 17.62 29.70 -33.30
CA ARG A 139 18.05 28.92 -32.14
C ARG A 139 17.20 27.66 -31.99
N LEU A 140 17.82 26.58 -31.52
CA LEU A 140 17.16 25.30 -31.29
C LEU A 140 17.68 24.71 -29.98
N ASN A 141 16.81 24.51 -28.99
CA ASN A 141 17.22 24.15 -27.62
C ASN A 141 17.09 22.64 -27.31
N ALA A 142 16.82 21.80 -28.30
CA ALA A 142 16.64 20.35 -28.13
C ALA A 142 16.92 19.60 -29.44
N LYS A 143 17.06 18.26 -29.36
CA LYS A 143 17.19 17.37 -30.52
C LYS A 143 15.79 16.92 -31.02
N PRO A 144 15.22 17.48 -32.12
CA PRO A 144 14.00 16.97 -32.74
C PRO A 144 14.22 15.67 -33.52
N ASP A 145 13.33 14.70 -33.34
CA ASP A 145 13.41 13.37 -33.95
C ASP A 145 13.12 13.38 -35.46
N SER A 146 12.24 14.27 -35.92
CA SER A 146 11.94 14.47 -37.34
C SER A 146 11.51 15.89 -37.65
N ILE A 147 11.62 16.29 -38.93
CA ILE A 147 10.96 17.47 -39.47
C ILE A 147 9.77 17.07 -40.33
N VAL A 148 8.71 17.84 -40.20
CA VAL A 148 7.49 17.84 -41.00
C VAL A 148 7.37 19.20 -41.68
N PHE A 149 6.85 19.21 -42.90
CA PHE A 149 6.44 20.44 -43.58
C PHE A 149 5.40 20.13 -44.64
N TRP A 150 4.59 21.11 -45.02
CA TRP A 150 3.77 21.03 -46.23
C TRP A 150 4.46 21.75 -47.39
N ALA A 151 4.44 21.11 -48.55
CA ALA A 151 4.98 21.67 -49.77
C ALA A 151 4.05 21.45 -50.96
N LYS A 152 4.14 22.36 -51.93
CA LYS A 152 3.53 22.21 -53.25
C LYS A 152 4.47 22.78 -54.30
N ALA A 153 5.09 21.89 -55.06
CA ALA A 153 5.84 22.28 -56.25
C ALA A 153 4.88 22.58 -57.41
N VAL A 154 5.23 23.52 -58.28
CA VAL A 154 4.54 23.86 -59.53
C VAL A 154 5.62 24.08 -60.58
N ASN A 155 5.94 23.03 -61.34
CA ASN A 155 7.12 23.00 -62.20
C ASN A 155 6.75 23.31 -63.65
N ALA A 156 7.65 23.97 -64.37
CA ALA A 156 7.59 24.13 -65.82
C ALA A 156 8.15 22.90 -66.57
N SER A 157 8.76 21.94 -65.87
CA SER A 157 9.14 20.63 -66.42
C SER A 157 9.08 19.50 -65.38
N ASP A 158 8.75 18.29 -65.83
CA ASP A 158 8.68 17.08 -64.99
C ASP A 158 10.04 16.64 -64.43
N ALA A 159 11.14 17.18 -64.95
CA ALA A 159 12.51 16.90 -64.51
C ALA A 159 12.96 17.71 -63.29
N SER A 160 12.17 18.71 -62.87
CA SER A 160 12.51 19.56 -61.72
C SER A 160 12.18 18.86 -60.39
N GLN A 161 13.15 18.80 -59.47
CA GLN A 161 13.01 18.23 -58.13
C GLN A 161 13.30 19.33 -57.11
N SER A 162 12.32 19.72 -56.31
CA SER A 162 12.55 20.70 -55.22
C SER A 162 13.24 20.03 -54.04
N CYS A 163 13.94 20.81 -53.21
CA CYS A 163 14.63 20.27 -52.04
C CYS A 163 14.37 21.05 -50.75
N CYS A 164 14.58 20.34 -49.64
CA CYS A 164 14.88 20.91 -48.34
C CYS A 164 16.28 20.41 -47.92
N HIS A 165 17.19 21.32 -47.56
CA HIS A 165 18.42 21.00 -46.83
C HIS A 165 18.22 21.45 -45.37
N LEU A 166 18.67 20.65 -44.42
CA LEU A 166 18.59 20.98 -43.00
C LEU A 166 19.85 20.52 -42.28
N TYR A 167 20.45 21.41 -41.50
CA TYR A 167 21.58 21.12 -40.61
C TYR A 167 21.34 21.73 -39.23
N ILE A 168 21.34 20.90 -38.20
CA ILE A 168 21.40 21.30 -36.80
C ILE A 168 22.85 21.29 -36.38
N HIS A 169 23.30 22.36 -35.73
CA HIS A 169 24.69 22.54 -35.35
C HIS A 169 24.85 23.22 -33.99
N ASP A 170 26.08 23.19 -33.49
CA ASP A 170 26.50 23.85 -32.26
C ASP A 170 26.66 25.37 -32.43
N ASN A 171 27.33 26.04 -31.49
CA ASN A 171 27.58 27.48 -31.51
C ASN A 171 28.71 27.92 -32.48
N TYR A 172 28.59 27.49 -33.74
CA TYR A 172 29.49 27.81 -34.84
C TYR A 172 28.72 28.27 -36.09
N ASP A 173 29.31 29.16 -36.89
CA ASP A 173 28.71 29.66 -38.13
C ASP A 173 28.81 28.61 -39.26
N LEU A 174 27.74 27.87 -39.52
CA LEU A 174 27.67 26.81 -40.54
C LEU A 174 27.40 27.36 -41.96
N LYS A 175 27.83 26.64 -43.02
CA LYS A 175 27.56 26.96 -44.44
C LYS A 175 26.98 25.79 -45.24
N ASP A 176 25.99 26.08 -46.08
CA ASP A 176 25.36 25.18 -47.06
C ASP A 176 25.49 25.80 -48.48
N PRO A 177 26.17 25.18 -49.46
CA PRO A 177 26.82 23.87 -49.38
C PRO A 177 28.12 23.91 -48.57
N LEU A 178 28.41 22.79 -47.90
CA LEU A 178 29.65 22.56 -47.17
C LEU A 178 30.85 22.60 -48.14
N ALA A 179 31.91 23.33 -47.78
CA ALA A 179 33.16 23.30 -48.53
C ALA A 179 33.90 21.96 -48.32
N SER A 180 34.67 21.54 -49.31
CA SER A 180 35.29 20.20 -49.38
C SER A 180 36.28 19.94 -48.24
N ASN A 181 35.85 19.20 -47.21
CA ASN A 181 36.60 18.49 -46.17
C ASN A 181 37.63 19.28 -45.32
N SER A 182 37.94 20.55 -45.63
CA SER A 182 39.05 21.30 -45.03
C SER A 182 38.63 22.55 -44.27
N SER A 183 37.34 22.68 -43.94
CA SER A 183 36.73 23.96 -43.50
C SER A 183 36.13 23.94 -42.08
N GLY A 184 36.36 22.88 -41.29
CA GLY A 184 35.89 22.77 -39.91
C GLY A 184 34.39 22.50 -39.73
N TYR A 185 33.53 23.09 -40.57
CA TYR A 185 32.06 23.01 -40.51
C TYR A 185 31.49 21.62 -40.19
N GLN A 186 32.11 20.55 -40.69
CA GLN A 186 31.61 19.18 -40.55
C GLN A 186 31.69 18.62 -39.12
N SER A 187 32.60 19.08 -38.25
CA SER A 187 32.64 18.69 -36.83
C SER A 187 31.66 19.46 -35.94
N HIS A 188 30.99 20.49 -36.49
CA HIS A 188 30.02 21.32 -35.79
C HIS A 188 28.56 20.92 -36.06
N ILE A 189 28.33 20.05 -37.06
CA ILE A 189 27.02 19.47 -37.35
C ILE A 189 26.70 18.41 -36.30
N VAL A 190 25.59 18.62 -35.58
CA VAL A 190 25.06 17.68 -34.57
C VAL A 190 24.10 16.69 -35.24
N GLY A 191 23.40 17.13 -36.29
CA GLY A 191 22.51 16.28 -37.08
C GLY A 191 21.85 17.03 -38.22
N GLY A 192 20.95 16.40 -38.96
CA GLY A 192 20.16 17.09 -39.98
C GLY A 192 19.52 16.19 -41.02
N VAL A 193 19.12 16.82 -42.12
CA VAL A 193 18.69 16.16 -43.36
C VAL A 193 19.42 16.86 -44.52
N PRO A 194 20.67 16.47 -44.84
CA PRO A 194 21.54 17.23 -45.74
C PRO A 194 21.00 17.43 -47.16
N SER A 195 20.13 16.53 -47.64
CA SER A 195 19.38 16.73 -48.88
C SER A 195 18.11 15.87 -48.88
N TYR A 196 16.95 16.52 -48.69
CA TYR A 196 15.63 15.90 -48.87
C TYR A 196 15.02 16.41 -50.18
N ASN A 197 15.17 15.61 -51.25
CA ASN A 197 14.70 15.93 -52.59
C ASN A 197 13.33 15.31 -52.85
N PHE A 198 12.39 16.08 -53.38
CA PHE A 198 11.02 15.63 -53.65
C PHE A 198 10.52 16.05 -55.04
N THR A 199 9.77 15.14 -55.66
CA THR A 199 9.19 15.28 -57.01
C THR A 199 7.74 15.75 -56.94
N ASN A 200 7.30 16.44 -57.99
CA ASN A 200 6.02 17.13 -58.05
C ASN A 200 4.88 16.20 -58.52
N ASN A 201 3.93 15.87 -57.64
CA ASN A 201 2.70 15.17 -58.02
C ASN A 201 1.59 16.14 -58.46
N GLY A 202 1.82 16.83 -59.58
CA GLY A 202 0.74 17.54 -60.31
C GLY A 202 0.18 18.79 -59.62
N SER A 203 1.02 19.57 -58.94
CA SER A 203 0.63 20.85 -58.30
C SER A 203 -0.41 20.72 -57.17
N THR A 204 -0.40 19.61 -56.44
CA THR A 204 -1.16 19.44 -55.18
C THR A 204 -0.26 19.65 -53.96
N TRP A 205 -0.84 20.13 -52.85
CA TRP A 205 -0.17 20.15 -51.55
C TRP A 205 0.10 18.73 -51.02
N GLN A 206 1.33 18.50 -50.57
CA GLN A 206 1.82 17.25 -50.00
C GLN A 206 2.44 17.50 -48.63
N ARG A 207 2.14 16.64 -47.63
CA ARG A 207 2.85 16.62 -46.34
C ARG A 207 4.12 15.81 -46.50
N HIS A 208 5.25 16.43 -46.24
CA HIS A 208 6.54 15.78 -46.13
C HIS A 208 6.86 15.53 -44.65
N SER A 209 7.58 14.44 -44.41
CA SER A 209 8.08 14.08 -43.09
C SER A 209 9.34 13.26 -43.30
N THR A 210 10.40 13.56 -42.56
CA THR A 210 11.69 12.88 -42.65
C THR A 210 12.37 12.87 -41.29
N PRO A 211 12.92 11.73 -40.83
CA PRO A 211 13.71 11.69 -39.61
C PRO A 211 14.91 12.61 -39.76
N ILE A 212 15.33 13.19 -38.63
CA ILE A 212 16.56 13.98 -38.54
C ILE A 212 17.69 13.03 -38.14
N ILE A 213 18.69 12.92 -39.00
CA ILE A 213 19.82 12.00 -38.80
C ILE A 213 20.84 12.71 -37.92
N TYR A 214 20.95 12.27 -36.66
CA TYR A 214 21.97 12.75 -35.74
C TYR A 214 23.32 12.10 -36.01
N ASP A 215 24.38 12.89 -35.94
CA ASP A 215 25.74 12.37 -35.91
C ASP A 215 26.01 11.84 -34.50
N GLY A 216 25.83 10.51 -34.34
CA GLY A 216 26.06 9.77 -33.10
C GLY A 216 27.52 9.71 -32.63
N TYR A 217 28.41 10.49 -33.28
CA TYR A 217 29.83 10.60 -32.98
C TYR A 217 30.24 12.00 -32.50
N THR A 218 29.29 12.90 -32.21
CA THR A 218 29.55 14.24 -31.66
C THR A 218 28.95 14.42 -30.26
N CYS A 219 29.74 14.87 -29.29
CA CYS A 219 29.25 15.25 -27.94
C CYS A 219 28.69 16.69 -27.89
N ASN A 220 28.30 17.25 -29.04
CA ASN A 220 27.90 18.65 -29.19
C ASN A 220 26.38 18.81 -28.96
N ASP A 221 26.01 19.82 -28.18
CA ASP A 221 24.62 20.21 -28.00
C ASP A 221 24.08 20.91 -29.26
N PRO A 222 22.83 20.63 -29.70
CA PRO A 222 22.18 21.43 -30.72
C PRO A 222 21.95 22.84 -30.16
N GLN A 223 22.31 23.87 -30.94
CA GLN A 223 22.04 25.26 -30.54
C GLN A 223 21.41 26.10 -31.63
N TYR A 224 21.63 25.75 -32.90
CA TYR A 224 21.06 26.46 -34.06
C TYR A 224 20.69 25.50 -35.18
N VAL A 225 19.87 26.00 -36.12
CA VAL A 225 19.49 25.27 -37.33
C VAL A 225 19.56 26.13 -38.59
N LEU A 226 20.32 25.64 -39.56
CA LEU A 226 20.34 26.11 -40.94
C LEU A 226 19.39 25.25 -41.76
N ILE A 227 18.25 25.82 -42.16
CA ILE A 227 17.29 25.19 -43.06
C ILE A 227 17.21 26.00 -44.36
N THR A 228 17.19 25.31 -45.50
CA THR A 228 17.08 25.88 -46.85
C THR A 228 16.01 25.12 -47.62
N PHE A 229 15.02 25.82 -48.17
CA PHE A 229 14.16 25.28 -49.23
C PHE A 229 14.55 25.85 -50.58
N SER A 230 14.58 25.03 -51.63
CA SER A 230 14.87 25.46 -53.00
C SER A 230 13.88 24.87 -54.00
N THR A 231 13.54 25.68 -55.00
CA THR A 231 12.79 25.25 -56.21
C THR A 231 13.46 24.11 -56.96
N ASN A 232 14.80 23.97 -56.88
CA ASN A 232 15.52 22.81 -57.42
C ASN A 232 16.67 22.34 -56.51
N ALA A 233 16.90 21.03 -56.44
CA ALA A 233 18.00 20.39 -55.73
C ALA A 233 19.38 20.68 -56.34
N GLU A 234 19.47 20.77 -57.67
CA GLU A 234 20.71 21.10 -58.38
C GLU A 234 20.83 22.64 -58.53
N PRO A 235 21.91 23.28 -58.04
CA PRO A 235 22.08 24.73 -58.17
C PRO A 235 22.18 25.17 -59.64
N GLY A 236 21.18 25.92 -60.11
CA GLY A 236 21.03 26.32 -61.51
C GLY A 236 20.31 25.29 -62.39
N GLY A 237 19.83 24.20 -61.80
CA GLY A 237 18.98 23.20 -62.44
C GLY A 237 17.49 23.58 -62.47
N GLY A 238 16.70 22.73 -63.12
CA GLY A 238 15.27 22.94 -63.34
C GLY A 238 14.96 23.85 -64.51
N SER A 239 13.81 24.52 -64.46
CA SER A 239 13.28 25.42 -65.49
C SER A 239 12.93 26.79 -64.91
N SER A 240 12.94 27.84 -65.74
CA SER A 240 12.49 29.16 -65.32
C SER A 240 10.98 29.18 -65.10
N GLY A 241 10.53 29.66 -63.94
CA GLY A 241 9.12 29.67 -63.54
C GLY A 241 8.69 28.44 -62.73
N ASP A 242 9.60 27.50 -62.43
CA ASP A 242 9.40 26.52 -61.36
C ASP A 242 9.13 27.27 -60.05
N ALA A 243 8.06 26.91 -59.34
CA ALA A 243 7.70 27.49 -58.06
C ALA A 243 7.51 26.40 -56.99
N LEU A 244 7.80 26.75 -55.74
CA LEU A 244 7.57 25.92 -54.56
C LEU A 244 6.82 26.77 -53.53
N PHE A 245 5.65 26.31 -53.13
CA PHE A 245 4.92 26.84 -51.97
C PHE A 245 5.27 25.98 -50.74
N ILE A 246 5.47 26.63 -49.60
CA ILE A 246 5.91 26.02 -48.34
C ILE A 246 5.00 26.54 -47.23
N ASP A 247 4.53 25.66 -46.35
CA ASP A 247 3.51 25.92 -45.34
C ASP A 247 3.71 24.95 -44.14
N ASP A 248 3.22 25.32 -42.96
CA ASP A 248 3.23 24.55 -41.71
C ASP A 248 4.47 23.65 -41.50
N ILE A 249 5.63 24.27 -41.26
CA ILE A 249 6.86 23.54 -40.85
C ILE A 249 6.78 23.21 -39.36
N GLU A 250 7.17 21.99 -38.98
CA GLU A 250 7.03 21.48 -37.62
C GLU A 250 8.20 20.53 -37.29
N PHE A 251 8.86 20.75 -36.14
CA PHE A 251 9.74 19.78 -35.53
C PHE A 251 8.95 18.83 -34.63
N ILE A 252 9.10 17.53 -34.85
CA ILE A 252 8.49 16.49 -34.03
C ILE A 252 9.50 16.05 -32.96
N TYR A 253 9.04 16.02 -31.72
CA TYR A 253 9.78 15.46 -30.58
C TYR A 253 9.00 14.24 -30.09
N ASN A 254 9.56 13.05 -30.26
CA ASN A 254 8.91 11.81 -29.81
C ASN A 254 8.99 11.70 -28.28
N PRO A 255 7.99 11.14 -27.59
CA PRO A 255 8.08 10.90 -26.16
C PRO A 255 9.28 10.02 -25.81
N ILE A 256 9.99 10.37 -24.73
CA ILE A 256 11.06 9.50 -24.22
C ILE A 256 10.41 8.43 -23.35
N HIS A 257 10.55 7.17 -23.76
CA HIS A 257 10.13 6.02 -22.97
C HIS A 257 11.24 5.62 -21.98
N HIS A 258 10.90 5.61 -20.70
CA HIS A 258 11.74 5.10 -19.62
C HIS A 258 11.06 3.89 -18.98
N GLU A 259 11.72 2.73 -19.05
CA GLU A 259 11.19 1.49 -18.49
C GLU A 259 12.09 1.03 -17.33
N PHE A 260 11.48 0.64 -16.22
CA PHE A 260 12.20 -0.04 -15.14
C PHE A 260 11.33 -1.07 -14.44
N SER A 261 11.95 -2.17 -14.03
CA SER A 261 11.28 -3.25 -13.30
C SER A 261 11.46 -3.07 -11.80
N GLN A 262 10.40 -3.34 -11.04
CA GLN A 262 10.44 -3.41 -9.58
C GLN A 262 9.73 -4.67 -9.09
N SER A 263 10.25 -5.25 -8.02
CA SER A 263 9.55 -6.30 -7.29
C SER A 263 9.33 -5.86 -5.84
N ALA A 264 8.17 -6.20 -5.27
CA ALA A 264 7.79 -5.85 -3.90
C ALA A 264 6.89 -6.93 -3.28
N CYS A 265 6.65 -6.84 -1.96
CA CYS A 265 5.82 -7.79 -1.24
C CYS A 265 4.55 -7.12 -0.73
N GLY A 266 3.37 -7.65 -1.08
CA GLY A 266 2.06 -7.12 -0.69
C GLY A 266 1.64 -5.85 -1.46
N SER A 267 2.43 -4.79 -1.41
CA SER A 267 2.19 -3.56 -2.18
C SER A 267 3.48 -2.82 -2.56
N PHE A 268 3.35 -1.85 -3.48
CA PHE A 268 4.40 -0.90 -3.84
C PHE A 268 3.79 0.48 -4.09
N THR A 269 4.37 1.53 -3.51
CA THR A 269 3.95 2.92 -3.76
C THR A 269 4.81 3.54 -4.86
N TRP A 270 4.20 3.91 -6.00
CA TRP A 270 4.86 4.64 -7.07
C TRP A 270 4.13 5.96 -7.36
N ASP A 271 4.89 7.06 -7.28
CA ASP A 271 4.44 8.43 -7.51
C ASP A 271 3.08 8.77 -6.88
N GLY A 272 3.01 8.57 -5.56
CA GLY A 272 1.85 8.85 -4.71
C GLY A 272 0.73 7.80 -4.75
N THR A 273 0.80 6.82 -5.65
CA THR A 273 -0.24 5.79 -5.83
C THR A 273 0.25 4.45 -5.28
N GLU A 274 -0.57 3.73 -4.51
CA GLU A 274 -0.25 2.38 -4.04
C GLU A 274 -0.80 1.31 -5.01
N TYR A 275 0.04 0.35 -5.34
CA TYR A 275 -0.26 -0.76 -6.25
C TYR A 275 -0.12 -2.09 -5.50
N THR A 276 -1.20 -2.86 -5.45
CA THR A 276 -1.30 -4.15 -4.73
C THR A 276 -1.29 -5.37 -5.66
N ALA A 277 -1.18 -5.16 -6.97
CA ALA A 277 -1.17 -6.20 -7.99
C ALA A 277 0.03 -6.08 -8.94
N SER A 278 0.53 -7.21 -9.42
CA SER A 278 1.50 -7.26 -10.52
C SER A 278 0.92 -6.71 -11.82
N GLY A 279 1.71 -5.96 -12.58
CA GLY A 279 1.29 -5.39 -13.87
C GLY A 279 2.24 -4.31 -14.38
N ASP A 280 1.99 -3.87 -15.60
CA ASP A 280 2.70 -2.77 -16.24
C ASP A 280 1.92 -1.47 -16.00
N TYR A 281 2.53 -0.51 -15.31
CA TYR A 281 1.91 0.75 -14.93
C TYR A 281 2.61 1.91 -15.63
N THR A 282 1.89 2.60 -16.52
CA THR A 282 2.44 3.69 -17.34
C THR A 282 1.95 5.05 -16.84
N LYS A 283 2.86 6.01 -16.68
CA LYS A 283 2.54 7.40 -16.31
C LYS A 283 3.26 8.38 -17.24
N THR A 284 2.54 9.41 -17.68
CA THR A 284 3.07 10.43 -18.58
C THR A 284 3.39 11.69 -17.79
N TYR A 285 4.62 12.18 -17.92
CA TYR A 285 5.10 13.42 -17.33
C TYR A 285 5.33 14.45 -18.43
N THR A 286 4.42 15.40 -18.57
CA THR A 286 4.52 16.49 -19.55
C THR A 286 5.51 17.54 -19.06
N VAL A 287 6.72 17.57 -19.64
CA VAL A 287 7.79 18.52 -19.28
C VAL A 287 8.08 19.38 -20.52
N GLY A 288 7.26 20.41 -20.72
CA GLY A 288 7.26 21.18 -21.95
C GLY A 288 6.68 20.37 -23.13
N PRO A 289 7.20 20.51 -24.36
CA PRO A 289 6.69 19.80 -25.54
C PRO A 289 7.28 18.40 -25.73
N ARG A 290 8.08 17.89 -24.79
CA ARG A 290 8.41 16.45 -24.68
C ARG A 290 7.61 15.86 -23.52
N ASP A 291 6.66 14.98 -23.84
CA ASP A 291 6.13 14.04 -22.87
C ASP A 291 7.22 13.00 -22.54
N SER A 292 7.40 12.71 -21.26
CA SER A 292 8.22 11.57 -20.80
C SER A 292 7.28 10.48 -20.32
N ILE A 293 7.30 9.33 -20.98
CA ILE A 293 6.45 8.18 -20.64
C ILE A 293 7.28 7.22 -19.81
N VAL A 294 6.88 7.00 -18.55
CA VAL A 294 7.55 6.08 -17.65
C VAL A 294 6.68 4.84 -17.46
N THR A 295 7.22 3.66 -17.77
CA THR A 295 6.59 2.37 -17.51
C THR A 295 7.28 1.68 -16.34
N LEU A 296 6.51 1.42 -15.29
CA LEU A 296 6.88 0.57 -14.17
C LEU A 296 6.40 -0.86 -14.46
N HIS A 297 7.33 -1.79 -14.65
CA HIS A 297 7.03 -3.23 -14.69
C HIS A 297 7.04 -3.78 -13.26
N LEU A 298 5.87 -3.85 -12.63
CA LEU A 298 5.75 -4.21 -11.21
C LEU A 298 5.42 -5.69 -11.03
N THR A 299 6.22 -6.39 -10.23
CA THR A 299 5.88 -7.72 -9.70
C THR A 299 5.57 -7.61 -8.21
N ILE A 300 4.31 -7.73 -7.84
CA ILE A 300 3.89 -7.94 -6.45
C ILE A 300 3.92 -9.44 -6.16
N GLY A 301 4.78 -9.83 -5.22
CA GLY A 301 4.70 -11.13 -4.57
C GLY A 301 3.72 -11.12 -3.40
N HIS A 302 3.10 -12.26 -3.15
CA HIS A 302 2.41 -12.57 -1.90
C HIS A 302 3.01 -13.86 -1.32
N PRO A 303 3.18 -14.00 0.01
CA PRO A 303 3.65 -15.24 0.60
C PRO A 303 2.61 -16.34 0.38
N SER A 304 3.04 -17.48 -0.17
CA SER A 304 2.20 -18.67 -0.27
C SER A 304 2.54 -19.63 0.86
N ASN A 305 1.54 -20.00 1.65
CA ASN A 305 1.61 -21.13 2.57
C ASN A 305 1.10 -22.36 1.82
N ASN A 306 1.93 -23.40 1.69
CA ASN A 306 1.54 -24.67 1.06
C ASN A 306 1.72 -25.80 2.06
N GLU A 307 0.66 -26.54 2.31
CA GLU A 307 0.66 -27.69 3.23
C GLU A 307 0.51 -28.98 2.42
N SER A 308 1.22 -30.03 2.83
CA SER A 308 1.17 -31.34 2.17
C SER A 308 1.27 -32.46 3.20
N THR A 309 0.46 -33.51 3.04
CA THR A 309 0.45 -34.68 3.93
C THR A 309 0.96 -35.90 3.19
N VAL A 310 1.94 -36.60 3.77
CA VAL A 310 2.54 -37.81 3.17
C VAL A 310 2.59 -38.94 4.20
N ASN A 311 2.19 -40.14 3.77
CA ASN A 311 2.40 -41.39 4.50
C ASN A 311 3.49 -42.20 3.77
N ALA A 312 4.49 -42.69 4.50
CA ALA A 312 5.55 -43.55 3.96
C ALA A 312 5.87 -44.70 4.93
N CYS A 313 6.44 -45.80 4.42
CA CYS A 313 7.03 -46.84 5.25
C CYS A 313 8.52 -46.50 5.52
N GLU A 314 8.98 -46.67 6.77
CA GLU A 314 10.38 -46.52 7.24
C GLU A 314 11.06 -45.14 7.10
N SER A 315 11.02 -44.50 5.94
CA SER A 315 11.62 -43.18 5.73
C SER A 315 11.00 -42.42 4.54
N TYR A 316 11.22 -41.10 4.51
CA TYR A 316 10.83 -40.24 3.39
C TYR A 316 11.86 -39.13 3.18
N THR A 317 12.28 -38.91 1.94
CA THR A 317 13.23 -37.84 1.58
C THR A 317 12.47 -36.64 1.03
N TRP A 318 12.67 -35.47 1.66
CA TRP A 318 12.05 -34.21 1.27
C TRP A 318 13.09 -33.08 1.37
N ASN A 319 13.17 -32.21 0.36
CA ASN A 319 14.17 -31.13 0.27
C ASN A 319 15.62 -31.61 0.53
N ASN A 320 16.00 -32.77 -0.02
CA ASN A 320 17.27 -33.48 0.18
C ASN A 320 17.58 -33.93 1.63
N GLN A 321 16.70 -33.69 2.59
CA GLN A 321 16.78 -34.23 3.95
C GLN A 321 15.98 -35.54 4.00
N THR A 322 16.53 -36.61 4.60
CA THR A 322 15.78 -37.85 4.84
C THR A 322 15.26 -37.85 6.28
N TYR A 323 13.96 -38.12 6.42
CA TYR A 323 13.23 -38.17 7.67
C TYR A 323 12.81 -39.61 7.97
N THR A 324 13.06 -40.07 9.19
CA THR A 324 12.78 -41.44 9.68
C THR A 324 11.83 -41.42 10.88
N THR A 325 11.10 -40.32 11.07
CA THR A 325 10.13 -40.09 12.15
C THR A 325 8.94 -39.32 11.59
N SER A 326 7.76 -39.53 12.15
CA SER A 326 6.59 -38.68 11.88
C SER A 326 6.77 -37.30 12.50
N GLY A 327 6.21 -36.27 11.87
CA GLY A 327 6.24 -34.90 12.37
C GLY A 327 5.92 -33.86 11.30
N ASP A 328 5.78 -32.62 11.76
CA ASP A 328 5.54 -31.45 10.90
C ASP A 328 6.86 -30.75 10.58
N TYR A 329 7.24 -30.77 9.31
CA TYR A 329 8.50 -30.23 8.82
C TYR A 329 8.23 -29.00 7.95
N ALA A 330 8.44 -27.81 8.54
CA ALA A 330 8.36 -26.54 7.82
C ALA A 330 9.69 -26.17 7.17
N SER A 331 9.66 -25.68 5.94
CA SER A 331 10.80 -25.09 5.24
C SER A 331 10.41 -23.73 4.65
N THR A 332 11.13 -22.68 5.07
CA THR A 332 10.97 -21.32 4.54
C THR A 332 11.89 -21.09 3.35
N PHE A 333 11.31 -20.88 2.19
CA PHE A 333 12.01 -20.54 0.95
C PHE A 333 12.08 -19.02 0.82
N THR A 334 13.28 -18.46 1.02
CA THR A 334 13.53 -17.03 0.85
C THR A 334 13.45 -16.64 -0.61
N SER A 335 12.36 -15.98 -1.02
CA SER A 335 12.27 -15.41 -2.36
C SER A 335 13.13 -14.15 -2.47
N PHE A 336 13.57 -13.83 -3.69
CA PHE A 336 14.37 -12.64 -3.99
C PHE A 336 13.74 -11.31 -3.54
N CYS A 337 12.43 -11.31 -3.27
CA CYS A 337 11.63 -10.12 -2.95
C CYS A 337 11.27 -9.98 -1.46
N GLY A 338 11.72 -10.91 -0.60
CA GLY A 338 11.39 -10.89 0.84
C GLY A 338 9.95 -11.34 1.19
N CYS A 339 9.19 -11.86 0.21
CA CYS A 339 8.04 -12.69 0.52
C CYS A 339 8.54 -14.12 0.77
N ASP A 340 8.88 -14.44 2.02
CA ASP A 340 9.28 -15.80 2.37
C ASP A 340 8.06 -16.72 2.28
N SER A 341 8.16 -17.81 1.50
CA SER A 341 7.09 -18.80 1.38
C SER A 341 7.36 -19.98 2.28
N THR A 342 6.39 -20.37 3.10
CA THR A 342 6.52 -21.49 4.04
C THR A 342 5.83 -22.70 3.44
N VAL A 343 6.57 -23.79 3.24
CA VAL A 343 6.00 -25.08 2.87
C VAL A 343 6.07 -26.00 4.08
N THR A 344 4.92 -26.57 4.47
CA THR A 344 4.81 -27.50 5.59
C THR A 344 4.54 -28.91 5.06
N LEU A 345 5.40 -29.85 5.44
CA LEU A 345 5.18 -31.28 5.24
C LEU A 345 4.70 -31.90 6.55
N HIS A 346 3.45 -32.36 6.56
CA HIS A 346 2.90 -33.25 7.58
C HIS A 346 3.28 -34.68 7.22
N LEU A 347 4.38 -35.18 7.79
CA LEU A 347 4.90 -36.51 7.48
C LEU A 347 4.46 -37.54 8.50
N ASN A 348 3.96 -38.68 8.03
CA ASN A 348 3.70 -39.86 8.85
C ASN A 348 4.55 -41.05 8.36
N ILE A 349 5.60 -41.39 9.13
CA ILE A 349 6.42 -42.58 8.93
C ILE A 349 5.78 -43.75 9.69
N ASN A 350 5.51 -44.83 8.97
CA ASN A 350 5.00 -46.08 9.50
C ASN A 350 6.13 -47.11 9.49
N HIS A 351 6.42 -47.74 10.62
CA HIS A 351 7.42 -48.82 10.68
C HIS A 351 6.72 -50.19 10.62
N PRO A 352 7.29 -51.19 9.91
CA PRO A 352 6.77 -52.55 9.95
C PRO A 352 6.97 -53.13 11.35
N VAL A 353 5.88 -53.50 12.03
CA VAL A 353 5.95 -53.97 13.41
C VAL A 353 6.19 -55.49 13.42
N ALA A 354 7.46 -55.88 13.59
CA ALA A 354 7.84 -57.24 13.92
C ALA A 354 7.50 -57.51 15.40
N ASN A 355 6.43 -58.27 15.65
CA ASN A 355 6.01 -58.64 17.00
C ASN A 355 6.47 -60.05 17.33
N GLU A 356 7.53 -60.17 18.13
CA GLU A 356 7.95 -61.44 18.71
C GLU A 356 7.48 -61.52 20.16
N PHE A 357 6.81 -62.60 20.54
CA PHE A 357 6.40 -62.83 21.92
C PHE A 357 6.56 -64.28 22.34
N SER A 358 6.84 -64.50 23.62
CA SER A 358 6.90 -65.82 24.21
C SER A 358 5.62 -66.13 25.00
N ALA A 359 5.23 -67.40 25.03
CA ALA A 359 4.13 -67.91 25.81
C ALA A 359 4.55 -69.14 26.59
N THR A 360 4.06 -69.27 27.82
CA THR A 360 4.22 -70.49 28.63
C THR A 360 2.87 -70.90 29.19
N ALA A 361 2.51 -72.18 29.10
CA ALA A 361 1.18 -72.66 29.49
C ALA A 361 1.21 -73.98 30.28
N CYS A 362 0.27 -74.17 31.21
CA CYS A 362 0.13 -75.45 31.90
C CYS A 362 -0.52 -76.49 30.95
N GLY A 363 0.21 -77.54 30.57
CA GLY A 363 -0.26 -78.64 29.70
C GLY A 363 -0.30 -78.40 28.18
N SER A 364 -0.94 -77.32 27.70
CA SER A 364 -1.05 -77.03 26.25
C SER A 364 -1.45 -75.57 25.97
N TYR A 365 -1.05 -75.03 24.82
CA TYR A 365 -1.39 -73.68 24.35
C TYR A 365 -2.19 -73.72 23.04
N ALA A 366 -2.90 -72.63 22.72
CA ALA A 366 -3.65 -72.48 21.48
C ALA A 366 -3.35 -71.12 20.84
N TRP A 367 -2.97 -71.12 19.57
CA TRP A 367 -2.59 -69.93 18.81
C TRP A 367 -3.09 -70.04 17.38
N ASN A 368 -3.83 -69.01 16.94
CA ASN A 368 -4.51 -68.91 15.64
C ASN A 368 -5.19 -70.23 15.17
N GLU A 369 -6.18 -70.68 15.94
CA GLU A 369 -6.97 -71.93 15.72
C GLU A 369 -6.17 -73.26 15.74
N GLN A 370 -4.84 -73.23 15.80
CA GLN A 370 -3.99 -74.41 16.06
C GLN A 370 -3.76 -74.58 17.57
N SER A 371 -3.49 -75.81 18.01
CA SER A 371 -3.12 -76.10 19.41
C SER A 371 -1.80 -76.86 19.48
N TYR A 372 -0.92 -76.38 20.35
CA TYR A 372 0.46 -76.78 20.48
C TYR A 372 0.71 -77.31 21.89
N ASN A 373 1.30 -78.50 21.98
CA ASN A 373 1.54 -79.25 23.21
C ASN A 373 3.03 -79.64 23.38
N ALA A 374 3.91 -78.93 22.67
CA ALA A 374 5.36 -79.02 22.79
C ALA A 374 5.98 -77.62 22.58
N SER A 375 7.07 -77.35 23.29
CA SER A 375 7.85 -76.11 23.18
C SER A 375 8.46 -75.95 21.78
N GLY A 376 8.56 -74.70 21.29
CA GLY A 376 9.14 -74.38 19.99
C GLY A 376 8.67 -73.04 19.42
N ASP A 377 9.19 -72.71 18.24
CA ASP A 377 9.02 -71.41 17.58
C ASP A 377 8.11 -71.50 16.35
N TYR A 378 7.18 -70.55 16.20
CA TYR A 378 6.14 -70.56 15.15
C TYR A 378 5.92 -69.15 14.59
N THR A 379 5.84 -68.99 13.26
CA THR A 379 5.75 -67.65 12.60
C THR A 379 4.54 -67.51 11.67
N GLN A 380 4.03 -66.28 11.52
CA GLN A 380 2.95 -65.97 10.58
C GLN A 380 2.99 -64.52 10.08
N THR A 381 2.47 -64.26 8.88
CA THR A 381 2.50 -62.94 8.20
C THR A 381 1.10 -62.43 7.97
N PHE A 382 0.89 -61.11 8.16
CA PHE A 382 -0.39 -60.43 7.97
C PHE A 382 -0.22 -59.21 7.04
N THR A 383 -1.06 -59.13 6.01
CA THR A 383 -1.04 -58.06 5.01
C THR A 383 -1.92 -56.89 5.41
N ALA A 384 -1.36 -55.68 5.41
CA ALA A 384 -2.06 -54.46 5.84
C ALA A 384 -2.49 -53.59 4.65
N ALA A 385 -3.62 -52.89 4.77
CA ALA A 385 -4.26 -52.18 3.66
C ALA A 385 -3.41 -51.05 3.02
N ASN A 386 -2.37 -50.57 3.71
CA ASN A 386 -1.47 -49.50 3.27
C ASN A 386 -0.07 -49.97 2.85
N GLY A 387 0.19 -51.29 2.78
CA GLY A 387 1.36 -51.85 2.09
C GLY A 387 2.67 -52.01 2.88
N CYS A 388 2.73 -51.63 4.17
CA CYS A 388 3.78 -52.11 5.07
C CYS A 388 3.26 -53.40 5.77
N ASP A 389 3.70 -54.58 5.31
CA ASP A 389 3.26 -55.88 5.86
C ASP A 389 3.98 -56.24 7.18
N SER A 390 3.32 -57.04 8.03
CA SER A 390 3.82 -57.38 9.38
C SER A 390 4.02 -58.88 9.57
N VAL A 391 5.07 -59.26 10.32
CA VAL A 391 5.39 -60.64 10.70
C VAL A 391 5.33 -60.80 12.22
N VAL A 392 4.82 -61.94 12.67
CA VAL A 392 4.62 -62.27 14.09
C VAL A 392 5.29 -63.61 14.41
N THR A 393 6.07 -63.65 15.50
CA THR A 393 6.79 -64.85 15.99
C THR A 393 6.29 -65.23 17.39
N LEU A 394 5.98 -66.51 17.60
CA LEU A 394 5.60 -67.10 18.89
C LEU A 394 6.67 -68.11 19.36
N HIS A 395 7.18 -67.93 20.58
CA HIS A 395 8.08 -68.88 21.26
C HIS A 395 7.38 -69.56 22.45
N LEU A 396 7.17 -70.89 22.43
CA LEU A 396 6.29 -71.61 23.37
C LEU A 396 7.02 -72.50 24.41
N THR A 397 6.50 -72.62 25.65
CA THR A 397 6.95 -73.55 26.74
C THR A 397 5.79 -74.12 27.62
N ILE A 398 5.94 -75.25 28.35
CA ILE A 398 4.83 -76.00 29.03
C ILE A 398 5.16 -76.59 30.46
N ASN A 399 4.26 -76.53 31.49
CA ASN A 399 4.49 -76.86 32.96
C ASN A 399 3.35 -77.66 33.75
N GLN A 400 3.45 -77.98 35.10
CA GLN A 400 2.50 -78.77 36.03
C GLN A 400 2.58 -78.47 37.64
N PRO A 401 1.60 -78.80 38.60
CA PRO A 401 1.33 -78.18 40.00
C PRO A 401 1.14 -78.98 41.42
N VAL A 402 1.14 -78.35 42.68
CA VAL A 402 0.94 -78.94 44.14
C VAL A 402 0.64 -77.98 45.43
N ASN A 403 0.09 -78.35 46.67
CA ASN A 403 -0.51 -77.45 47.80
C ASN A 403 -0.03 -77.48 49.37
N ASN A 404 -0.55 -76.64 50.35
CA ASN A 404 -0.31 -76.48 51.88
C ASN A 404 -1.39 -75.68 52.82
N GLU A 405 -1.19 -75.21 54.12
CA GLU A 405 -2.17 -74.45 55.06
C GLU A 405 -1.72 -73.81 56.50
N PHE A 406 -2.37 -72.75 57.15
CA PHE A 406 -2.27 -72.21 58.61
C PHE A 406 -3.38 -71.19 59.24
N SER A 407 -3.21 -70.36 60.34
CA SER A 407 -4.29 -69.55 61.13
C SER A 407 -3.90 -68.41 62.23
N VAL A 408 -4.65 -67.26 62.52
CA VAL A 408 -4.44 -66.10 63.55
C VAL A 408 -5.70 -65.18 64.04
N ALA A 409 -5.58 -63.97 64.72
CA ALA A 409 -6.63 -62.96 65.22
C ALA A 409 -6.11 -61.52 65.69
N ALA A 410 -6.86 -60.37 65.61
CA ALA A 410 -6.51 -59.00 66.19
C ALA A 410 -7.64 -57.90 66.38
N CYS A 411 -7.33 -56.57 66.30
CA CYS A 411 -8.21 -55.38 66.44
C CYS A 411 -7.81 -54.22 65.48
N GLU A 412 -8.76 -53.38 65.03
CA GLU A 412 -8.67 -52.41 63.89
C GLU A 412 -8.18 -52.98 62.56
N SER A 413 -7.03 -53.65 62.52
CA SER A 413 -6.59 -54.47 61.39
C SER A 413 -5.53 -55.53 61.75
N TYR A 414 -5.32 -56.51 60.87
CA TYR A 414 -4.24 -57.50 60.96
C TYR A 414 -3.70 -57.85 59.58
N THR A 415 -2.38 -57.84 59.43
CA THR A 415 -1.72 -58.09 58.15
C THR A 415 -1.23 -59.53 58.03
N TRP A 416 -1.64 -60.22 56.96
CA TRP A 416 -1.05 -61.48 56.49
C TRP A 416 -0.75 -61.40 55.00
N ASN A 417 0.48 -61.74 54.64
CA ASN A 417 1.04 -61.64 53.29
C ASN A 417 0.63 -60.35 52.54
N ASN A 418 0.96 -59.20 53.16
CA ASN A 418 0.65 -57.83 52.75
C ASN A 418 -0.83 -57.45 52.61
N GLN A 419 -1.80 -58.37 52.70
CA GLN A 419 -3.20 -57.98 52.90
C GLN A 419 -3.47 -57.72 54.38
N THR A 420 -3.90 -56.49 54.65
CA THR A 420 -4.33 -56.01 55.96
C THR A 420 -5.84 -56.16 56.05
N TYR A 421 -6.29 -57.20 56.74
CA TYR A 421 -7.70 -57.50 56.92
C TYR A 421 -8.28 -56.65 58.04
N ASP A 422 -9.49 -56.14 57.82
CA ASP A 422 -10.32 -55.35 58.73
C ASP A 422 -11.55 -56.14 59.25
N ALA A 423 -11.67 -57.42 58.87
CA ALA A 423 -12.80 -58.30 59.19
C ALA A 423 -12.40 -59.75 59.54
N SER A 424 -13.35 -60.48 60.13
CA SER A 424 -13.20 -61.86 60.61
C SER A 424 -13.58 -62.90 59.55
N GLY A 425 -12.74 -63.93 59.34
CA GLY A 425 -13.02 -64.96 58.34
C GLY A 425 -11.91 -66.00 58.12
N ASP A 426 -12.16 -66.90 57.17
CA ASP A 426 -11.25 -67.93 56.68
C ASP A 426 -10.73 -67.50 55.28
N TYR A 427 -9.42 -67.59 55.06
CA TYR A 427 -8.73 -66.91 53.95
C TYR A 427 -7.76 -67.86 53.22
N THR A 428 -8.20 -68.46 52.10
CA THR A 428 -7.31 -69.24 51.21
C THR A 428 -6.50 -68.33 50.29
N GLN A 429 -5.22 -68.66 50.09
CA GLN A 429 -4.33 -67.96 49.17
C GLN A 429 -3.57 -68.98 48.31
N THR A 430 -3.69 -68.86 46.99
CA THR A 430 -2.97 -69.69 46.03
C THR A 430 -1.63 -69.06 45.69
N PHE A 431 -0.55 -69.83 45.84
CA PHE A 431 0.75 -69.50 45.28
C PHE A 431 0.77 -69.91 43.81
N THR A 432 0.44 -68.95 42.94
CA THR A 432 0.66 -69.08 41.50
C THR A 432 2.16 -69.00 41.23
N ALA A 433 2.79 -70.16 41.02
CA ALA A 433 4.04 -70.19 40.27
C ALA A 433 3.73 -69.64 38.86
N ALA A 434 4.59 -68.76 38.34
CA ALA A 434 4.26 -67.70 37.36
C ALA A 434 3.79 -68.11 35.93
N ASN A 435 3.26 -69.32 35.75
CA ASN A 435 2.81 -69.89 34.47
C ASN A 435 1.59 -70.83 34.65
N ASP A 436 0.58 -70.40 35.41
CA ASP A 436 -0.72 -71.09 35.62
C ASP A 436 -0.66 -72.56 36.08
N CYS A 437 0.35 -72.90 36.89
CA CYS A 437 0.44 -74.20 37.56
C CYS A 437 0.45 -73.99 39.08
N ASP A 438 -0.76 -73.85 39.64
CA ASP A 438 -1.05 -73.35 40.99
C ASP A 438 -0.70 -74.25 42.19
N SER A 439 -0.58 -73.61 43.36
CA SER A 439 -0.24 -74.23 44.65
C SER A 439 -1.02 -73.62 45.85
N VAL A 440 -2.09 -74.24 46.35
CA VAL A 440 -3.06 -73.63 47.30
C VAL A 440 -2.65 -73.68 48.78
N VAL A 441 -2.88 -72.61 49.57
CA VAL A 441 -2.63 -72.47 51.04
C VAL A 441 -3.81 -71.74 51.77
N THR A 442 -3.87 -71.73 53.12
CA THR A 442 -5.01 -71.22 53.95
C THR A 442 -4.61 -70.42 55.22
N LEU A 443 -5.47 -69.51 55.70
CA LEU A 443 -5.45 -68.73 56.97
C LEU A 443 -6.87 -68.67 57.62
N HIS A 444 -6.99 -68.29 58.91
CA HIS A 444 -8.22 -67.87 59.62
C HIS A 444 -7.96 -66.59 60.51
N LEU A 445 -8.90 -65.64 60.74
CA LEU A 445 -8.64 -64.28 61.35
C LEU A 445 -9.88 -63.47 61.95
N THR A 446 -9.74 -62.31 62.66
CA THR A 446 -10.81 -61.52 63.40
C THR A 446 -10.47 -60.02 63.80
N ILE A 447 -11.36 -58.96 63.67
CA ILE A 447 -11.08 -57.45 63.75
C ILE A 447 -12.29 -56.41 64.06
N ASN A 448 -12.11 -55.05 64.34
CA ASN A 448 -13.15 -53.94 64.63
C ASN A 448 -12.75 -52.35 64.56
N GLN A 449 -13.62 -51.32 64.15
CA GLN A 449 -13.78 -49.80 64.58
C GLN A 449 -14.36 -48.53 63.70
N PRO A 450 -13.90 -47.19 63.64
CA PRO A 450 -14.72 -45.87 63.76
C PRO A 450 -14.53 -44.53 62.85
N VAL A 451 -15.29 -43.34 62.99
CA VAL A 451 -15.38 -42.09 62.05
C VAL A 451 -15.87 -40.62 62.57
N ALA A 452 -15.65 -39.42 61.90
CA ALA A 452 -15.98 -37.93 62.22
C ALA A 452 -16.56 -36.90 61.10
N HIS A 453 -16.82 -35.54 61.30
CA HIS A 453 -17.56 -34.54 60.35
C HIS A 453 -17.51 -32.93 60.54
N GLU A 454 -17.79 -32.00 59.53
CA GLU A 454 -17.79 -30.45 59.61
C GLU A 454 -18.73 -29.58 58.62
N PHE A 455 -18.96 -28.21 58.76
CA PHE A 455 -19.68 -27.25 57.79
C PHE A 455 -19.53 -25.66 57.96
N SER A 456 -20.28 -24.74 57.26
CA SER A 456 -20.13 -23.21 57.23
C SER A 456 -21.43 -22.30 57.06
N ALA A 457 -21.40 -20.94 57.24
CA ALA A 457 -22.57 -19.98 57.13
C ALA A 457 -22.27 -18.43 56.89
N ASN A 458 -23.30 -17.53 56.85
CA ASN A 458 -23.23 -16.04 56.62
C ASN A 458 -24.42 -15.21 57.22
N GLY A 459 -24.31 -13.87 57.37
CA GLY A 459 -25.39 -12.99 57.90
C GLY A 459 -25.31 -11.46 57.59
N CYS A 460 -26.15 -10.64 58.24
CA CYS A 460 -26.13 -9.17 58.19
C CYS A 460 -26.57 -8.58 59.56
N GLU A 461 -25.91 -7.49 59.99
CA GLU A 461 -25.77 -7.00 61.39
C GLU A 461 -25.32 -8.04 62.45
N THR A 462 -25.96 -9.22 62.53
CA THR A 462 -25.58 -10.34 63.43
C THR A 462 -25.92 -11.72 62.82
N TYR A 463 -25.44 -12.80 63.44
CA TYR A 463 -25.79 -14.20 63.15
C TYR A 463 -25.71 -15.07 64.43
N VAL A 464 -26.36 -16.25 64.47
CA VAL A 464 -26.49 -17.10 65.67
C VAL A 464 -26.16 -18.57 65.38
N TRP A 465 -25.35 -19.21 66.23
CA TRP A 465 -25.11 -20.65 66.19
C TRP A 465 -24.99 -21.26 67.60
N ASN A 466 -25.53 -22.47 67.78
CA ASN A 466 -25.50 -23.24 69.04
C ASN A 466 -25.84 -22.41 70.31
N ASN A 467 -26.82 -21.52 70.19
CA ASN A 467 -27.28 -20.53 71.19
C ASN A 467 -26.31 -19.38 71.54
N GLU A 468 -25.19 -19.20 70.85
CA GLU A 468 -24.36 -17.98 70.92
C GLU A 468 -24.62 -17.06 69.71
N THR A 469 -24.51 -15.75 69.93
CA THR A 469 -24.73 -14.71 68.90
C THR A 469 -23.40 -14.05 68.55
N TYR A 470 -23.08 -14.02 67.27
CA TYR A 470 -21.85 -13.46 66.71
C TYR A 470 -22.18 -12.23 65.86
N ASN A 471 -21.40 -11.17 66.03
CA ASN A 471 -21.52 -9.88 65.36
C ASN A 471 -20.24 -9.49 64.61
N ALA A 472 -19.41 -10.49 64.30
CA ALA A 472 -18.20 -10.41 63.49
C ALA A 472 -17.92 -11.78 62.84
N SER A 473 -17.10 -11.79 61.79
CA SER A 473 -16.66 -13.00 61.05
C SER A 473 -15.71 -13.88 61.87
N GLY A 474 -15.82 -15.22 61.76
CA GLY A 474 -14.91 -16.15 62.43
C GLY A 474 -15.32 -17.63 62.38
N ASP A 475 -14.49 -18.48 63.00
CA ASP A 475 -14.55 -19.96 62.95
C ASP A 475 -14.65 -20.61 64.37
N TYR A 476 -15.36 -21.75 64.52
CA TYR A 476 -15.75 -22.31 65.84
C TYR A 476 -15.89 -23.87 65.88
N THR A 477 -15.59 -24.56 67.00
CA THR A 477 -15.49 -26.06 67.08
C THR A 477 -15.98 -26.72 68.40
N GLN A 478 -16.44 -27.99 68.40
CA GLN A 478 -16.76 -28.82 69.60
C GLN A 478 -16.48 -30.35 69.45
N THR A 479 -16.45 -31.11 70.57
CA THR A 479 -16.02 -32.55 70.66
C THR A 479 -16.94 -33.41 71.55
N PHE A 480 -17.07 -34.72 71.24
CA PHE A 480 -17.85 -35.71 72.02
C PHE A 480 -17.10 -37.05 72.23
N THR A 481 -17.43 -37.79 73.30
CA THR A 481 -16.67 -38.98 73.79
C THR A 481 -17.53 -40.24 73.93
N ALA A 482 -16.99 -41.42 73.59
CA ALA A 482 -17.68 -42.72 73.63
C ALA A 482 -16.90 -43.85 74.34
N ALA A 483 -17.63 -44.77 74.97
CA ALA A 483 -17.16 -45.56 76.11
C ALA A 483 -16.17 -46.74 75.84
N ASN A 484 -15.62 -46.87 74.62
CA ASN A 484 -14.65 -47.92 74.27
C ASN A 484 -13.34 -47.40 73.64
N GLY A 485 -13.10 -46.07 73.60
CA GLY A 485 -11.78 -45.50 73.29
C GLY A 485 -11.57 -44.92 71.90
N CYS A 486 -12.64 -44.62 71.15
CA CYS A 486 -12.59 -43.95 69.86
C CYS A 486 -13.64 -42.80 69.84
N ASP A 487 -13.19 -41.56 69.67
CA ASP A 487 -13.96 -40.30 69.88
C ASP A 487 -13.96 -39.39 68.61
N SER A 488 -14.78 -38.32 68.53
CA SER A 488 -14.91 -37.45 67.32
C SER A 488 -15.44 -36.01 67.53
N VAL A 489 -15.33 -35.13 66.51
CA VAL A 489 -15.28 -33.63 66.56
C VAL A 489 -16.09 -32.94 65.41
N VAL A 490 -16.50 -31.65 65.53
CA VAL A 490 -17.29 -30.83 64.55
C VAL A 490 -16.98 -29.28 64.55
N THR A 491 -17.17 -28.54 63.41
CA THR A 491 -16.68 -27.13 63.09
C THR A 491 -17.65 -26.18 62.28
N LEU A 492 -17.50 -24.81 62.30
CA LEU A 492 -18.29 -23.70 61.61
C LEU A 492 -17.47 -22.40 61.15
N HIS A 493 -17.99 -21.51 60.23
CA HIS A 493 -17.46 -20.19 59.66
C HIS A 493 -18.55 -18.99 59.34
N LEU A 494 -18.29 -17.61 59.19
CA LEU A 494 -19.29 -16.39 59.13
C LEU A 494 -18.94 -14.89 58.51
N THR A 495 -19.86 -13.84 58.22
CA THR A 495 -19.69 -12.32 57.80
C THR A 495 -20.94 -11.25 57.81
N ILE A 496 -20.87 -9.83 57.60
CA ILE A 496 -21.84 -8.60 57.92
C ILE A 496 -21.83 -7.17 57.05
N ASN A 497 -22.80 -6.11 57.09
CA ASN A 497 -22.92 -4.71 56.33
C ASN A 497 -23.78 -3.38 56.88
N GLN A 498 -23.87 -2.09 56.27
CA GLN A 498 -24.55 -0.70 56.71
C GLN A 498 -24.87 0.60 55.70
N PRO A 499 -25.67 1.75 56.00
CA PRO A 499 -26.26 2.93 55.11
C PRO A 499 -26.35 4.56 55.47
N VAL A 500 -26.99 5.56 54.67
CA VAL A 500 -27.02 7.16 54.78
C VAL A 500 -28.17 8.11 54.05
N ALA A 501 -28.41 9.50 54.23
CA ALA A 501 -29.51 10.46 53.61
C ALA A 501 -29.39 12.11 53.48
N HIS A 502 -30.38 12.99 52.95
CA HIS A 502 -30.35 14.53 52.62
C HIS A 502 -31.68 15.52 52.54
N GLU A 503 -31.72 16.83 51.98
CA GLU A 503 -32.86 17.93 51.96
C GLU A 503 -32.85 19.29 51.01
N PHE A 504 -33.94 20.16 50.73
CA PHE A 504 -34.01 21.62 50.09
C PHE A 504 -35.33 22.63 50.17
N SER A 505 -35.63 23.74 49.34
CA SER A 505 -36.71 24.90 49.48
C SER A 505 -37.21 25.92 48.28
N ALA A 506 -38.31 26.82 48.36
CA ALA A 506 -38.95 27.82 47.31
C ALA A 506 -39.98 29.08 47.69
N ASN A 507 -40.61 29.97 46.77
CA ASN A 507 -41.60 31.18 46.99
C ASN A 507 -42.48 31.84 45.76
N GLY A 508 -43.64 32.62 45.90
CA GLY A 508 -44.55 33.11 44.75
C GLY A 508 -45.71 34.21 44.88
N CYS A 509 -46.66 34.35 43.90
CA CYS A 509 -47.89 35.23 43.90
C CYS A 509 -49.04 34.72 42.96
N GLU A 510 -50.33 34.86 43.36
CA GLU A 510 -51.53 34.11 42.92
C GLU A 510 -51.38 32.56 42.91
N THR A 511 -50.33 31.99 42.30
CA THR A 511 -49.97 30.56 42.32
C THR A 511 -48.44 30.33 42.17
N TYR A 512 -47.97 29.09 42.37
CA TYR A 512 -46.59 28.61 42.13
C TYR A 512 -46.56 27.07 41.93
N THR A 513 -45.47 26.43 41.47
CA THR A 513 -45.41 24.98 41.13
C THR A 513 -44.03 24.34 41.40
N TRP A 514 -43.99 23.08 41.87
CA TRP A 514 -42.77 22.26 41.99
C TRP A 514 -43.06 20.77 41.77
N ASN A 515 -42.12 20.04 41.15
CA ASN A 515 -42.14 18.58 40.91
C ASN A 515 -43.51 18.03 40.44
N ASN A 516 -44.12 18.70 39.45
CA ASN A 516 -45.45 18.44 38.88
C ASN A 516 -46.67 18.67 39.79
N GLU A 517 -46.52 19.30 40.96
CA GLU A 517 -47.63 19.81 41.77
C GLU A 517 -47.69 21.34 41.81
N THR A 518 -48.90 21.89 41.62
CA THR A 518 -49.17 23.33 41.67
C THR A 518 -49.82 23.73 43.00
N TYR A 519 -49.28 24.76 43.62
CA TYR A 519 -49.67 25.25 44.94
C TYR A 519 -50.20 26.70 44.84
N ASN A 520 -51.34 26.95 45.46
CA ASN A 520 -51.95 28.27 45.63
C ASN A 520 -51.86 28.78 47.08
N ALA A 521 -50.96 28.18 47.88
CA ALA A 521 -50.75 28.43 49.31
C ALA A 521 -49.31 28.07 49.74
N SER A 522 -48.92 28.49 50.95
CA SER A 522 -47.60 28.22 51.56
C SER A 522 -47.48 26.81 52.17
N GLY A 523 -46.34 26.10 51.99
CA GLY A 523 -46.09 24.79 52.63
C GLY A 523 -44.76 24.11 52.25
N ASP A 524 -44.48 22.94 52.86
CA ASP A 524 -43.20 22.19 52.84
C ASP A 524 -43.40 20.68 52.45
N TYR A 525 -42.42 20.01 51.80
CA TYR A 525 -42.61 18.71 51.08
C TYR A 525 -41.36 17.78 51.05
N THR A 526 -41.44 16.42 50.95
CA THR A 526 -40.28 15.44 51.01
C THR A 526 -40.41 14.11 50.20
N GLN A 527 -39.31 13.33 49.96
CA GLN A 527 -39.28 11.98 49.30
C GLN A 527 -38.09 11.01 49.73
N THR A 528 -38.19 9.69 49.43
CA THR A 528 -37.28 8.57 49.88
C THR A 528 -37.02 7.50 48.78
N PHE A 529 -35.87 6.79 48.83
CA PHE A 529 -35.49 5.67 47.93
C PHE A 529 -34.87 4.45 48.66
N THR A 530 -35.02 3.23 48.11
CA THR A 530 -34.67 1.93 48.74
C THR A 530 -33.79 1.02 47.86
N ALA A 531 -32.88 0.23 48.46
CA ALA A 531 -31.92 -0.64 47.77
C ALA A 531 -31.87 -2.11 48.25
N ALA A 532 -31.54 -3.03 47.34
CA ALA A 532 -31.67 -4.48 47.53
C ALA A 532 -30.47 -5.15 48.24
N ASN A 533 -30.22 -4.75 49.49
CA ASN A 533 -29.64 -5.55 50.59
C ASN A 533 -29.76 -4.73 51.91
N ASP A 534 -30.93 -4.10 52.09
CA ASP A 534 -31.36 -3.26 53.23
C ASP A 534 -30.41 -2.08 53.59
N CYS A 535 -30.27 -1.08 52.69
CA CYS A 535 -29.44 0.13 52.88
C CYS A 535 -29.92 1.38 52.04
N ASP A 536 -30.59 2.38 52.66
CA ASP A 536 -31.52 3.36 51.99
C ASP A 536 -31.30 4.91 52.25
N SER A 537 -32.01 5.87 51.55
CA SER A 537 -31.77 7.39 51.54
C SER A 537 -32.99 8.38 51.23
N VAL A 538 -32.95 9.75 51.49
CA VAL A 538 -34.13 10.77 51.60
C VAL A 538 -33.88 12.33 51.23
N VAL A 539 -34.88 13.25 50.89
CA VAL A 539 -34.83 14.77 50.45
C VAL A 539 -36.13 15.77 50.69
N THR A 540 -36.19 17.19 50.54
CA THR A 540 -37.23 18.30 51.07
C THR A 540 -37.62 19.73 50.29
N LEU A 541 -38.67 20.66 50.61
CA LEU A 541 -39.09 22.08 50.00
C LEU A 541 -40.03 23.28 50.76
N HIS A 542 -40.55 24.50 50.19
CA HIS A 542 -41.34 25.78 50.76
C HIS A 542 -42.30 26.82 49.83
N LEU A 543 -43.19 27.86 50.25
CA LEU A 543 -44.06 28.96 49.43
C LEU A 543 -44.92 30.28 50.02
N THR A 544 -45.63 31.33 49.29
CA THR A 544 -46.51 32.63 49.69
C THR A 544 -47.46 33.52 48.62
N ILE A 545 -48.36 34.62 48.91
CA ILE A 545 -49.47 35.45 48.06
C ILE A 545 -49.97 37.03 48.42
N ASN A 546 -50.83 37.91 47.67
CA ASN A 546 -51.43 39.39 47.94
C ASN A 546 -52.72 40.16 47.16
N GLN A 547 -53.27 41.49 47.41
CA GLN A 547 -54.61 42.24 46.89
C GLN A 547 -54.99 43.90 46.90
N PRO A 548 -56.13 44.56 46.28
CA PRO A 548 -56.53 46.06 45.81
C PRO A 548 -57.67 47.18 46.34
N VAL A 549 -57.93 48.48 45.75
CA VAL A 549 -59.22 49.47 45.63
C VAL A 549 -59.18 51.14 45.33
N ALA A 550 -60.26 52.08 45.26
CA ALA A 550 -60.55 53.40 44.39
C ALA A 550 -61.14 54.93 44.76
N TYR A 551 -61.03 56.13 43.97
CA TYR A 551 -61.81 57.54 43.95
C TYR A 551 -61.54 58.83 42.91
N GLU A 552 -62.35 60.01 42.79
CA GLU A 552 -62.64 61.07 41.63
C GLU A 552 -62.60 62.75 41.62
N PHE A 553 -62.88 63.60 40.50
CA PHE A 553 -62.89 65.19 40.33
C PHE A 553 -63.64 66.07 39.11
N ASN A 554 -63.31 67.39 38.67
CA ASN A 554 -64.07 68.48 37.80
C ASN A 554 -63.35 69.78 37.05
N ASP A 555 -63.78 70.47 35.87
CA ASP A 555 -63.28 71.80 35.13
C ASP A 555 -64.04 72.46 33.81
N THR A 556 -63.55 73.43 32.89
CA THR A 556 -64.21 74.12 31.60
C THR A 556 -63.48 75.23 30.61
N GLU A 557 -63.74 75.46 29.24
CA GLU A 557 -63.36 76.68 28.30
C GLU A 557 -64.05 77.05 26.83
N CYS A 558 -63.40 77.43 25.64
CA CYS A 558 -63.92 77.95 24.27
C CYS A 558 -63.26 77.41 22.92
N GLY A 559 -64.01 77.29 21.80
CA GLY A 559 -63.50 76.88 20.45
C GLY A 559 -63.23 75.37 20.31
N ILE A 560 -62.26 74.88 21.07
CA ILE A 560 -62.11 73.47 21.51
C ILE A 560 -61.43 73.48 22.88
N TYR A 561 -61.69 72.47 23.72
CA TYR A 561 -61.00 72.27 24.99
C TYR A 561 -60.74 70.78 25.20
N THR A 562 -59.67 70.44 25.91
CA THR A 562 -59.25 69.05 26.15
C THR A 562 -59.06 68.78 27.64
N TRP A 563 -59.63 67.68 28.13
CA TRP A 563 -59.28 67.10 29.43
C TRP A 563 -59.11 65.59 29.32
N ASN A 564 -58.06 65.08 29.96
CA ASN A 564 -57.69 63.66 29.95
C ASN A 564 -57.64 63.02 28.55
N ASN A 565 -57.07 63.78 27.59
CA ASN A 565 -56.95 63.48 26.16
C ASN A 565 -58.24 63.36 25.35
N GLU A 566 -59.43 63.47 25.95
CA GLU A 566 -60.65 63.74 25.19
C GLU A 566 -60.77 65.24 24.92
N THR A 567 -60.99 65.60 23.65
CA THR A 567 -61.23 66.97 23.18
C THR A 567 -62.69 67.13 22.86
N TYR A 568 -63.28 68.22 23.36
CA TYR A 568 -64.71 68.45 23.26
C TYR A 568 -64.96 69.79 22.57
N THR A 569 -65.96 69.77 21.70
CA THR A 569 -66.47 70.91 20.92
C THR A 569 -67.77 71.48 21.50
N THR A 570 -68.17 71.05 22.71
CA THR A 570 -69.45 71.37 23.37
C THR A 570 -69.36 71.23 24.90
N SER A 571 -70.39 71.70 25.62
CA SER A 571 -70.56 71.50 27.07
C SER A 571 -70.91 70.06 27.49
N GLY A 572 -70.29 69.48 28.53
CA GLY A 572 -70.61 68.12 29.04
C GLY A 572 -69.63 67.56 30.09
N ASP A 573 -69.84 66.32 30.58
CA ASP A 573 -69.20 65.71 31.78
C ASP A 573 -68.63 64.27 31.54
N TYR A 574 -67.46 63.86 32.13
CA TYR A 574 -66.57 62.74 31.66
C TYR A 574 -65.79 61.95 32.79
N THR A 575 -64.90 60.96 32.52
CA THR A 575 -64.29 59.99 33.54
C THR A 575 -62.85 59.40 33.31
N GLN A 576 -62.12 58.88 34.35
CA GLN A 576 -60.79 58.17 34.23
C GLN A 576 -60.28 57.31 35.47
N THR A 577 -59.02 56.84 35.65
CA THR A 577 -58.54 55.86 36.71
C THR A 577 -57.02 55.94 37.10
N PHE A 578 -56.63 55.57 38.34
CA PHE A 578 -55.28 55.65 39.00
C PHE A 578 -54.90 54.39 39.84
N THR A 579 -53.69 54.35 40.45
CA THR A 579 -52.96 53.09 40.80
C THR A 579 -52.33 53.00 42.20
N ALA A 580 -52.16 51.78 42.74
CA ALA A 580 -51.41 51.44 43.96
C ALA A 580 -50.15 50.56 43.69
N ALA A 581 -49.12 50.72 44.52
CA ALA A 581 -47.72 50.37 44.20
C ALA A 581 -47.35 48.87 44.01
N ASN A 582 -48.31 47.94 44.05
CA ASN A 582 -48.12 46.52 43.70
C ASN A 582 -49.26 45.99 42.79
N GLY A 583 -49.93 46.85 42.02
CA GLY A 583 -50.90 46.49 40.95
C GLY A 583 -52.33 46.24 41.43
N CYS A 584 -53.00 47.28 41.95
CA CYS A 584 -54.11 47.16 42.91
C CYS A 584 -55.05 48.42 42.99
N ASP A 585 -55.85 48.73 41.95
CA ASP A 585 -56.10 50.12 41.43
C ASP A 585 -57.58 50.74 41.45
N SER A 586 -57.83 51.97 40.89
CA SER A 586 -58.72 53.06 41.45
C SER A 586 -59.42 54.20 40.53
N VAL A 587 -60.76 54.49 40.45
CA VAL A 587 -61.52 55.29 39.37
C VAL A 587 -62.01 56.81 39.62
N VAL A 588 -62.26 57.69 38.58
CA VAL A 588 -62.25 59.23 38.48
C VAL A 588 -63.26 59.97 37.47
N THR A 589 -63.47 61.35 37.45
CA THR A 589 -64.56 62.22 36.77
C THR A 589 -64.18 63.69 36.23
N LEU A 590 -64.97 64.43 35.35
CA LEU A 590 -64.94 65.93 34.95
C LEU A 590 -66.21 66.62 34.23
N HIS A 591 -66.15 67.89 33.63
CA HIS A 591 -67.19 68.90 33.12
C HIS A 591 -66.73 69.90 31.96
N LEU A 592 -67.58 70.70 31.20
CA LEU A 592 -67.17 71.63 30.04
C LEU A 592 -68.14 72.70 29.34
N THR A 593 -67.73 73.49 28.26
CA THR A 593 -68.45 74.41 27.25
C THR A 593 -67.57 74.89 26.00
N ILE A 594 -68.08 75.40 24.80
CA ILE A 594 -67.37 75.78 23.46
C ILE A 594 -68.11 76.78 22.39
N THR A 595 -67.54 77.20 21.19
CA THR A 595 -68.04 78.10 20.02
C THR A 595 -67.55 77.82 18.49
N GLU A 596 -67.65 78.74 17.45
CA GLU A 596 -67.67 78.51 15.90
C GLU A 596 -67.21 79.68 14.88
N ALA A 597 -66.79 79.45 13.56
CA ALA A 597 -66.55 80.43 12.38
C ALA A 597 -66.38 79.83 10.88
N PRO A 598 -66.33 80.57 9.70
CA PRO A 598 -66.52 80.04 8.28
C PRO A 598 -65.38 80.09 7.16
N THR A 599 -65.54 79.40 5.98
CA THR A 599 -64.46 79.04 4.95
C THR A 599 -64.84 78.99 3.40
N ARG A 600 -63.91 78.59 2.49
CA ARG A 600 -64.04 78.29 0.99
C ARG A 600 -63.11 77.13 0.52
N ASP A 601 -63.45 76.36 -0.53
CA ASP A 601 -62.64 75.21 -1.01
C ASP A 601 -62.28 75.12 -2.54
N GLU A 602 -61.28 74.29 -2.90
CA GLU A 602 -60.77 73.88 -4.24
C GLU A 602 -60.33 72.38 -4.24
N TYR A 603 -60.23 71.71 -5.40
CA TYR A 603 -59.93 70.24 -5.50
C TYR A 603 -58.92 69.89 -6.62
N ILE A 604 -57.90 69.05 -6.34
CA ILE A 604 -56.86 68.59 -7.29
C ILE A 604 -56.45 67.11 -7.03
N THR A 605 -55.95 66.40 -8.06
CA THR A 605 -55.34 65.06 -7.95
C THR A 605 -54.01 64.97 -8.72
N ALA A 606 -52.99 64.32 -8.16
CA ALA A 606 -51.67 64.09 -8.77
C ALA A 606 -51.01 62.77 -8.29
N CYS A 607 -49.87 62.41 -8.88
CA CYS A 607 -49.00 61.31 -8.42
C CYS A 607 -47.80 61.87 -7.65
N ASP A 608 -47.45 61.25 -6.51
CA ASP A 608 -46.27 61.48 -5.64
C ASP A 608 -46.06 62.90 -5.06
N SER A 609 -46.28 63.97 -5.83
CA SER A 609 -46.25 65.36 -5.34
C SER A 609 -47.04 66.35 -6.21
N TYR A 610 -47.47 67.46 -5.61
CA TYR A 610 -48.09 68.59 -6.29
C TYR A 610 -47.68 69.91 -5.62
N THR A 611 -47.35 70.93 -6.41
CA THR A 611 -46.91 72.24 -5.90
C THR A 611 -48.05 73.26 -5.95
N TRP A 612 -48.43 73.80 -4.78
CA TRP A 612 -49.45 74.84 -4.63
C TRP A 612 -48.86 76.03 -3.88
N TYR A 613 -49.09 77.26 -4.37
CA TYR A 613 -48.45 78.49 -3.88
C TYR A 613 -46.94 78.36 -3.58
N GLU A 614 -46.19 77.82 -4.54
CA GLU A 614 -44.74 77.58 -4.48
C GLU A 614 -44.27 76.60 -3.38
N GLN A 615 -45.18 75.90 -2.69
CA GLN A 615 -44.86 74.81 -1.75
C GLN A 615 -45.22 73.44 -2.33
N PRO A 616 -44.29 72.46 -2.34
CA PRO A 616 -44.59 71.10 -2.77
C PRO A 616 -45.24 70.30 -1.63
N TYR A 617 -46.33 69.61 -1.96
CA TYR A 617 -47.07 68.71 -1.09
C TYR A 617 -46.94 67.28 -1.61
N THR A 618 -46.45 66.35 -0.78
CA THR A 618 -46.17 64.96 -1.13
C THR A 618 -47.20 63.97 -0.55
N GLU A 619 -48.30 64.46 0.02
CA GLU A 619 -49.33 63.64 0.67
C GLU A 619 -50.73 64.14 0.30
N SER A 620 -51.71 63.23 0.34
CA SER A 620 -53.12 63.60 0.24
C SER A 620 -53.55 64.36 1.50
N GLY A 621 -54.25 65.48 1.33
CA GLY A 621 -54.70 66.29 2.47
C GLY A 621 -55.42 67.56 2.07
N ASP A 622 -56.03 68.18 3.08
CA ASP A 622 -56.75 69.44 2.97
C ASP A 622 -55.79 70.57 3.41
N PHE A 623 -55.25 71.30 2.45
CA PHE A 623 -54.21 72.31 2.67
C PHE A 623 -54.79 73.72 2.67
N TYR A 624 -54.52 74.48 3.73
CA TYR A 624 -55.19 75.75 3.96
C TYR A 624 -54.30 76.96 3.64
N HIS A 625 -54.87 77.95 2.97
CA HIS A 625 -54.28 79.26 2.76
C HIS A 625 -55.24 80.36 3.24
N THR A 626 -54.89 81.07 4.30
CA THR A 626 -55.66 82.23 4.78
C THR A 626 -55.40 83.44 3.89
N VAL A 627 -56.45 83.97 3.27
CA VAL A 627 -56.39 85.27 2.59
C VAL A 627 -56.89 86.33 3.58
N PRO A 628 -56.02 87.21 4.11
CA PRO A 628 -56.42 88.20 5.09
C PRO A 628 -57.30 89.27 4.44
N MET A 629 -58.58 89.28 4.78
CA MET A 629 -59.44 90.43 4.56
C MET A 629 -59.30 91.40 5.73
N ALA A 630 -59.44 92.70 5.45
CA ALA A 630 -59.34 93.70 6.49
C ALA A 630 -60.48 93.56 7.52
N GLU A 631 -60.09 93.48 8.80
CA GLU A 631 -60.95 93.36 10.00
C GLU A 631 -61.51 91.96 10.34
N GLY A 632 -60.62 91.09 10.83
CA GLY A 632 -60.88 90.38 12.09
C GLY A 632 -61.33 88.92 12.03
N CYS A 633 -61.65 88.38 10.86
CA CYS A 633 -61.84 86.95 10.61
C CYS A 633 -61.23 86.61 9.26
N ASP A 634 -60.10 85.90 9.26
CA ASP A 634 -59.40 85.54 8.02
C ASP A 634 -60.20 84.52 7.20
N SER A 635 -60.26 84.71 5.89
CA SER A 635 -60.95 83.79 5.00
C SER A 635 -60.05 82.62 4.64
N LEU A 636 -60.42 81.42 5.10
CA LEU A 636 -59.71 80.18 4.82
C LEU A 636 -60.04 79.67 3.40
N ILE A 637 -59.02 79.45 2.57
CA ILE A 637 -59.14 78.67 1.32
C ILE A 637 -58.55 77.28 1.57
N THR A 638 -59.35 76.24 1.41
CA THR A 638 -58.95 74.83 1.42
C THR A 638 -58.57 74.37 0.01
N LEU A 639 -57.45 73.67 -0.15
CA LEU A 639 -57.18 72.79 -1.27
C LEU A 639 -57.32 71.34 -0.80
N HIS A 640 -58.35 70.65 -1.26
CA HIS A 640 -58.46 69.20 -1.18
C HIS A 640 -57.55 68.58 -2.23
N LEU A 641 -56.35 68.16 -1.82
CA LEU A 641 -55.37 67.52 -2.69
C LEU A 641 -55.39 66.00 -2.50
N THR A 642 -55.53 65.26 -3.59
CA THR A 642 -55.29 63.81 -3.60
C THR A 642 -53.95 63.51 -4.27
N ILE A 643 -52.92 63.24 -3.47
CA ILE A 643 -51.70 62.57 -3.93
C ILE A 643 -51.93 61.07 -3.88
N ASN A 644 -51.94 60.43 -5.05
CA ASN A 644 -51.76 58.99 -5.16
C ASN A 644 -50.25 58.71 -5.08
N GLN A 645 -49.80 57.96 -4.07
CA GLN A 645 -48.42 57.49 -4.05
C GLN A 645 -48.25 56.38 -5.09
N SER A 646 -47.12 56.37 -5.78
CA SER A 646 -46.60 55.16 -6.42
C SER A 646 -46.45 54.06 -5.36
N ALA A 647 -47.00 52.89 -5.63
CA ALA A 647 -46.95 51.77 -4.69
C ALA A 647 -45.71 50.92 -4.97
N GLU A 648 -44.77 50.91 -4.02
CA GLU A 648 -43.74 49.88 -3.94
C GLU A 648 -44.25 48.75 -3.03
N GLN A 649 -44.23 47.51 -3.53
CA GLN A 649 -44.56 46.31 -2.73
C GLN A 649 -43.41 45.33 -2.74
N GLU A 650 -42.84 45.08 -1.56
CA GLU A 650 -41.88 43.99 -1.33
C GLU A 650 -42.63 42.71 -0.94
N PHE A 651 -42.37 41.64 -1.69
CA PHE A 651 -42.76 40.28 -1.33
C PHE A 651 -41.51 39.49 -0.95
N TYR A 652 -41.56 38.83 0.20
CA TYR A 652 -40.50 37.93 0.65
C TYR A 652 -40.98 36.49 0.44
N ALA A 653 -40.22 35.71 -0.33
CA ALA A 653 -40.52 34.31 -0.62
C ALA A 653 -39.30 33.43 -0.36
N THR A 654 -39.54 32.27 0.25
CA THR A 654 -38.55 31.20 0.41
C THR A 654 -39.11 29.94 -0.25
N ALA A 655 -38.30 29.27 -1.07
CA ALA A 655 -38.69 28.06 -1.76
C ALA A 655 -37.50 27.11 -1.96
N CYS A 656 -37.79 25.85 -2.25
CA CYS A 656 -36.81 24.80 -2.45
C CYS A 656 -36.61 24.57 -3.96
N GLU A 657 -35.36 24.61 -4.43
CA GLU A 657 -34.93 24.55 -5.84
C GLU A 657 -35.46 25.65 -6.78
N ASN A 658 -36.78 25.85 -6.85
CA ASN A 658 -37.47 26.67 -7.84
C ASN A 658 -38.68 27.41 -7.24
N TYR A 659 -38.86 28.68 -7.60
CA TYR A 659 -40.07 29.45 -7.28
C TYR A 659 -40.71 29.97 -8.57
N THR A 660 -42.05 29.89 -8.66
CA THR A 660 -42.79 30.42 -9.82
C THR A 660 -43.52 31.71 -9.44
N TRP A 661 -43.14 32.81 -10.08
CA TRP A 661 -43.75 34.13 -9.87
C TRP A 661 -44.11 34.75 -11.22
N ASN A 662 -45.36 35.23 -11.35
CA ASN A 662 -45.91 35.80 -12.59
C ASN A 662 -45.62 34.96 -13.86
N ASN A 663 -45.76 33.64 -13.74
CA ASN A 663 -45.48 32.62 -14.77
C ASN A 663 -44.02 32.53 -15.27
N GLN A 664 -43.05 33.17 -14.59
CA GLN A 664 -41.64 32.86 -14.74
C GLN A 664 -41.16 31.97 -13.59
N ILE A 665 -40.21 31.08 -13.88
CA ILE A 665 -39.58 30.18 -12.91
C ILE A 665 -38.19 30.73 -12.58
N TYR A 666 -37.91 30.88 -11.29
CA TYR A 666 -36.66 31.40 -10.74
C TYR A 666 -35.99 30.31 -9.92
N SER A 667 -34.78 29.91 -10.31
CA SER A 667 -33.98 28.83 -9.69
C SER A 667 -32.75 29.35 -8.94
N ALA A 668 -32.75 30.63 -8.57
CA ALA A 668 -31.67 31.29 -7.85
C ALA A 668 -32.21 32.40 -6.95
N SER A 669 -31.61 32.56 -5.76
CA SER A 669 -31.92 33.65 -4.84
C SER A 669 -31.55 35.02 -5.42
N GLY A 670 -32.34 36.04 -5.12
CA GLY A 670 -32.12 37.40 -5.58
C GLY A 670 -33.38 38.26 -5.54
N ASP A 671 -33.21 39.54 -5.88
CA ASP A 671 -34.27 40.55 -5.87
C ASP A 671 -34.78 40.76 -7.31
N TYR A 672 -36.06 40.49 -7.56
CA TYR A 672 -36.66 40.51 -8.89
C TYR A 672 -37.79 41.54 -8.96
N THR A 673 -37.65 42.56 -9.83
CA THR A 673 -38.64 43.64 -9.96
C THR A 673 -39.52 43.51 -11.19
N GLN A 674 -40.80 43.86 -11.07
CA GLN A 674 -41.72 44.06 -12.19
C GLN A 674 -42.55 45.34 -12.01
N ASN A 675 -42.71 46.09 -13.10
CA ASN A 675 -43.47 47.33 -13.13
C ASN A 675 -44.90 47.06 -13.61
N PHE A 676 -45.89 47.52 -12.86
CA PHE A 676 -47.31 47.39 -13.17
C PHE A 676 -47.93 48.76 -13.41
N ASN A 677 -48.29 49.01 -14.68
CA ASN A 677 -48.92 50.26 -15.07
C ASN A 677 -50.41 50.28 -14.68
N THR A 678 -50.82 51.26 -13.88
CA THR A 678 -52.22 51.42 -13.45
C THR A 678 -52.94 52.46 -14.30
N ALA A 679 -54.27 52.38 -14.37
CA ALA A 679 -55.08 53.17 -15.32
C ALA A 679 -55.05 54.71 -15.10
N ASN A 680 -54.44 55.19 -14.02
CA ASN A 680 -54.37 56.61 -13.65
C ASN A 680 -52.95 57.21 -13.74
N SER A 681 -52.01 56.54 -14.41
CA SER A 681 -50.64 57.03 -14.69
C SER A 681 -49.71 57.22 -13.48
N CYS A 682 -50.06 56.68 -12.33
CA CYS A 682 -49.08 56.39 -11.27
C CYS A 682 -48.76 54.89 -11.38
N ASP A 683 -47.60 54.56 -11.94
CA ASP A 683 -47.15 53.17 -12.10
C ASP A 683 -46.64 52.63 -10.75
N SER A 684 -46.66 51.31 -10.56
CA SER A 684 -46.25 50.64 -9.31
C SER A 684 -45.11 49.66 -9.57
N ILE A 685 -44.15 49.54 -8.64
CA ILE A 685 -43.03 48.59 -8.73
C ILE A 685 -43.24 47.51 -7.68
N VAL A 686 -43.21 46.25 -8.10
CA VAL A 686 -43.29 45.10 -7.19
C VAL A 686 -41.94 44.39 -7.18
N THR A 687 -41.35 44.26 -6.00
CA THR A 687 -40.07 43.61 -5.76
C THR A 687 -40.30 42.27 -5.07
N LEU A 688 -39.77 41.19 -5.65
CA LEU A 688 -39.72 39.88 -5.01
C LEU A 688 -38.31 39.63 -4.47
N HIS A 689 -38.15 39.63 -3.15
CA HIS A 689 -36.97 39.15 -2.45
C HIS A 689 -37.08 37.62 -2.32
N LEU A 690 -36.43 36.90 -3.23
CA LEU A 690 -36.50 35.44 -3.31
C LEU A 690 -35.28 34.78 -2.66
N THR A 691 -35.52 33.87 -1.73
CA THR A 691 -34.52 32.92 -1.23
C THR A 691 -34.82 31.52 -1.77
N ILE A 692 -33.98 31.04 -2.69
CA ILE A 692 -33.96 29.63 -3.10
C ILE A 692 -33.00 28.86 -2.19
N ASN A 693 -33.54 27.91 -1.45
CA ASN A 693 -32.77 26.91 -0.74
C ASN A 693 -32.47 25.74 -1.70
N GLN A 694 -31.19 25.36 -1.80
CA GLN A 694 -30.79 24.10 -2.39
C GLN A 694 -31.07 22.96 -1.41
N ALA A 695 -31.55 21.81 -1.88
CA ALA A 695 -31.59 20.59 -1.06
C ALA A 695 -30.15 20.12 -0.79
N VAL A 696 -29.80 19.84 0.48
CA VAL A 696 -28.42 19.50 0.86
C VAL A 696 -28.30 18.02 1.22
N SER A 697 -27.94 17.21 0.22
CA SER A 697 -27.59 15.81 0.42
C SER A 697 -26.37 15.68 1.33
N HIS A 698 -26.49 14.89 2.40
CA HIS A 698 -25.38 14.56 3.29
C HIS A 698 -25.11 13.06 3.24
N GLU A 699 -23.87 12.68 2.94
CA GLU A 699 -23.43 11.29 2.89
C GLU A 699 -22.43 11.02 4.02
N PHE A 700 -22.56 9.89 4.70
CA PHE A 700 -21.53 9.41 5.63
C PHE A 700 -21.48 7.89 5.67
N SER A 701 -20.27 7.37 5.91
CA SER A 701 -20.03 5.94 6.08
C SER A 701 -20.00 5.58 7.56
N ALA A 702 -20.62 4.45 7.92
CA ALA A 702 -20.45 3.85 9.24
C ALA A 702 -20.10 2.36 9.11
N SER A 703 -19.32 1.85 10.06
CA SER A 703 -19.06 0.43 10.20
C SER A 703 -19.43 -0.02 11.61
N ALA A 704 -20.05 -1.20 11.72
CA ALA A 704 -20.51 -1.77 12.97
C ALA A 704 -20.45 -3.30 12.94
N CYS A 705 -20.81 -3.94 14.05
CA CYS A 705 -20.62 -5.37 14.28
C CYS A 705 -21.97 -6.00 14.63
N GLY A 706 -22.45 -6.92 13.80
CA GLY A 706 -23.76 -7.57 13.93
C GLY A 706 -24.98 -6.67 13.64
N SER A 707 -25.00 -5.43 14.16
CA SER A 707 -26.05 -4.45 13.84
C SER A 707 -25.60 -3.00 14.01
N TYR A 708 -26.30 -2.07 13.37
CA TYR A 708 -26.18 -0.63 13.56
C TYR A 708 -27.56 -0.01 13.69
N THR A 709 -27.77 0.82 14.73
CA THR A 709 -29.03 1.54 14.90
C THR A 709 -28.89 2.98 14.40
N TRP A 710 -29.66 3.33 13.38
CA TRP A 710 -29.64 4.63 12.73
C TRP A 710 -31.08 5.16 12.60
N ASN A 711 -31.31 6.41 13.01
CA ASN A 711 -32.63 7.02 13.11
C ASN A 711 -33.71 6.10 13.74
N ASN A 712 -33.37 5.45 14.87
CA ASN A 712 -34.21 4.49 15.61
C ASN A 712 -34.62 3.20 14.86
N GLU A 713 -34.11 2.94 13.66
CA GLU A 713 -34.20 1.62 13.00
C GLU A 713 -32.87 0.86 13.13
N THR A 714 -32.94 -0.46 13.26
CA THR A 714 -31.76 -1.32 13.46
C THR A 714 -31.50 -2.17 12.22
N TYR A 715 -30.35 -1.95 11.59
CA TYR A 715 -29.92 -2.59 10.36
C TYR A 715 -28.89 -3.67 10.67
N ASN A 716 -29.12 -4.88 10.16
CA ASN A 716 -28.28 -6.07 10.40
C ASN A 716 -27.52 -6.54 9.14
N GLU A 717 -27.68 -5.84 8.02
CA GLU A 717 -27.07 -6.15 6.73
C GLU A 717 -26.34 -4.90 6.19
N SER A 718 -25.22 -5.11 5.50
CA SER A 718 -24.48 -4.03 4.82
C SER A 718 -25.27 -3.49 3.63
N GLY A 719 -25.27 -2.16 3.44
CA GLY A 719 -25.99 -1.52 2.34
C GLY A 719 -26.05 0.00 2.45
N ASP A 720 -26.63 0.62 1.43
CA ASP A 720 -26.87 2.06 1.37
C ASP A 720 -28.30 2.37 1.82
N TYR A 721 -28.43 3.10 2.92
CA TYR A 721 -29.71 3.42 3.55
C TYR A 721 -29.95 4.92 3.51
N THR A 722 -31.08 5.35 2.96
CA THR A 722 -31.44 6.76 2.80
C THR A 722 -32.62 7.15 3.68
N ILE A 723 -32.53 8.29 4.36
CA ILE A 723 -33.67 8.92 5.02
C ILE A 723 -33.88 10.35 4.52
N THR A 724 -35.13 10.71 4.28
CA THR A 724 -35.56 12.07 3.98
C THR A 724 -35.90 12.78 5.29
N LEU A 725 -35.07 13.74 5.70
CA LEU A 725 -35.34 14.57 6.88
C LEU A 725 -36.08 15.84 6.48
N THR A 726 -37.36 15.94 6.87
CA THR A 726 -38.19 17.11 6.62
C THR A 726 -37.77 18.28 7.50
N ALA A 727 -37.07 19.24 6.89
CA ALA A 727 -36.80 20.52 7.49
C ALA A 727 -38.10 21.33 7.64
N ALA A 728 -38.18 22.22 8.64
CA ALA A 728 -39.38 23.01 8.96
C ALA A 728 -39.82 24.03 7.87
N ASN A 729 -39.19 24.00 6.70
CA ASN A 729 -39.41 24.90 5.56
C ASN A 729 -39.73 24.11 4.27
N ASP A 730 -40.15 22.84 4.37
CA ASP A 730 -40.43 21.89 3.28
C ASP A 730 -39.27 21.59 2.30
N CYS A 731 -38.05 22.06 2.61
CA CYS A 731 -36.83 21.71 1.88
C CYS A 731 -36.20 20.45 2.48
N ASP A 732 -36.78 19.31 2.14
CA ASP A 732 -36.32 17.97 2.51
C ASP A 732 -34.83 17.77 2.19
N SER A 733 -34.06 17.28 3.18
CA SER A 733 -32.67 16.88 3.00
C SER A 733 -32.57 15.35 3.01
N VAL A 734 -32.04 14.77 1.94
CA VAL A 734 -31.73 13.33 1.88
C VAL A 734 -30.40 13.09 2.59
N VAL A 735 -30.39 12.20 3.57
CA VAL A 735 -29.18 11.73 4.25
C VAL A 735 -28.94 10.28 3.83
N THR A 736 -27.77 9.99 3.29
CA THR A 736 -27.33 8.66 2.88
C THR A 736 -26.33 8.10 3.88
N LEU A 737 -26.69 6.99 4.52
CA LEU A 737 -25.78 6.16 5.29
C LEU A 737 -25.24 5.04 4.40
N HIS A 738 -23.93 5.03 4.17
CA HIS A 738 -23.22 3.87 3.63
C HIS A 738 -22.81 2.95 4.80
N LEU A 739 -23.55 1.86 5.02
CA LEU A 739 -23.37 0.99 6.18
C LEU A 739 -22.61 -0.29 5.84
N THR A 740 -21.53 -0.56 6.56
CA THR A 740 -20.87 -1.87 6.59
C THR A 740 -21.13 -2.57 7.92
N ILE A 741 -22.01 -3.56 7.93
CA ILE A 741 -22.13 -4.53 9.02
C ILE A 741 -21.11 -5.65 8.80
N ASN A 742 -20.20 -5.79 9.75
CA ASN A 742 -19.29 -6.94 9.83
C ASN A 742 -19.97 -8.04 10.66
N GLU A 743 -19.91 -9.28 10.18
CA GLU A 743 -20.33 -10.45 10.97
C GLU A 743 -19.33 -10.75 12.09
N ALA A 744 -19.81 -11.22 13.24
CA ALA A 744 -18.96 -11.65 14.34
C ALA A 744 -18.40 -13.05 14.05
N VAL A 745 -17.07 -13.18 13.97
CA VAL A 745 -16.42 -14.46 13.67
C VAL A 745 -16.46 -15.35 14.92
N THR A 746 -17.27 -16.40 14.87
CA THR A 746 -17.25 -17.51 15.84
C THR A 746 -16.23 -18.56 15.40
N ASN A 747 -15.23 -18.85 16.24
CA ASN A 747 -14.23 -19.89 15.98
C ASN A 747 -14.35 -21.02 17.01
N GLU A 748 -14.50 -22.25 16.54
CA GLU A 748 -14.48 -23.46 17.38
C GLU A 748 -13.08 -24.10 17.33
N ILE A 749 -12.50 -24.33 18.51
CA ILE A 749 -11.19 -24.97 18.70
C ILE A 749 -11.43 -26.28 19.45
N ASN A 750 -11.06 -27.40 18.85
CA ASN A 750 -11.04 -28.69 19.53
C ASN A 750 -9.63 -28.98 20.03
N ALA A 751 -9.47 -29.27 21.33
CA ALA A 751 -8.18 -29.57 21.94
C ALA A 751 -8.25 -30.83 22.83
N ALA A 752 -7.18 -31.61 22.83
CA ALA A 752 -6.97 -32.70 23.78
C ALA A 752 -5.60 -32.53 24.45
N ALA A 753 -5.54 -32.82 25.75
CA ALA A 753 -4.31 -32.76 26.54
C ALA A 753 -4.34 -33.79 27.69
N CYS A 754 -3.30 -33.79 28.52
CA CYS A 754 -3.14 -34.74 29.61
C CYS A 754 -2.66 -34.03 30.88
N GLY A 755 -3.31 -34.33 32.00
CA GLY A 755 -3.19 -33.58 33.25
C GLY A 755 -3.84 -32.19 33.20
N SER A 756 -3.40 -31.31 32.29
CA SER A 756 -3.96 -29.97 32.10
C SER A 756 -3.73 -29.37 30.71
N TYR A 757 -4.45 -28.28 30.42
CA TYR A 757 -4.29 -27.47 29.21
C TYR A 757 -4.34 -25.98 29.57
N THR A 758 -3.33 -25.21 29.13
CA THR A 758 -3.29 -23.76 29.34
C THR A 758 -3.81 -23.04 28.10
N TRP A 759 -4.90 -22.27 28.24
CA TRP A 759 -5.53 -21.51 27.16
C TRP A 759 -5.84 -20.09 27.64
N ASN A 760 -5.45 -19.09 26.85
CA ASN A 760 -5.49 -17.67 27.21
C ASN A 760 -5.02 -17.37 28.66
N ASN A 761 -3.86 -17.92 29.05
CA ASN A 761 -3.24 -17.80 30.37
C ASN A 761 -4.00 -18.41 31.57
N GLU A 762 -5.22 -18.94 31.39
CA GLU A 762 -5.86 -19.81 32.37
C GLU A 762 -5.46 -21.28 32.13
N THR A 763 -5.54 -22.13 33.15
CA THR A 763 -5.15 -23.55 33.06
C THR A 763 -6.28 -24.44 33.55
N TYR A 764 -6.74 -25.32 32.66
CA TYR A 764 -7.89 -26.19 32.85
C TYR A 764 -7.42 -27.63 33.05
N ASN A 765 -7.86 -28.26 34.14
CA ASN A 765 -7.44 -29.61 34.57
C ASN A 765 -8.55 -30.66 34.37
N ALA A 766 -9.57 -30.34 33.57
CA ALA A 766 -10.73 -31.19 33.31
C ALA A 766 -11.26 -30.95 31.89
N SER A 767 -11.96 -31.95 31.35
CA SER A 767 -12.67 -31.85 30.07
C SER A 767 -13.91 -30.95 30.18
N GLY A 768 -14.20 -30.16 29.14
CA GLY A 768 -15.34 -29.26 29.10
C GLY A 768 -15.28 -28.25 27.96
N ASP A 769 -16.36 -27.47 27.82
CA ASP A 769 -16.47 -26.40 26.83
C ASP A 769 -16.19 -25.05 27.51
N TYR A 770 -15.22 -24.29 26.99
CA TYR A 770 -14.74 -23.03 27.56
C TYR A 770 -14.79 -21.92 26.51
N THR A 771 -15.42 -20.79 26.80
CA THR A 771 -15.59 -19.68 25.84
C THR A 771 -14.82 -18.44 26.27
N ILE A 772 -14.17 -17.76 25.32
CA ILE A 772 -13.58 -16.44 25.53
C ILE A 772 -14.02 -15.44 24.45
N THR A 773 -14.28 -14.21 24.87
CA THR A 773 -14.54 -13.08 23.98
C THR A 773 -13.25 -12.28 23.79
N LEU A 774 -12.80 -12.15 22.54
CA LEU A 774 -11.61 -11.38 22.17
C LEU A 774 -12.01 -10.11 21.42
N THR A 775 -11.72 -8.95 22.01
CA THR A 775 -12.01 -7.63 21.43
C THR A 775 -11.02 -7.28 20.32
N ALA A 776 -11.48 -7.37 19.07
CA ALA A 776 -10.76 -6.84 17.93
C ALA A 776 -10.71 -5.30 17.98
N ALA A 777 -9.65 -4.71 17.40
CA ALA A 777 -9.44 -3.25 17.41
C ALA A 777 -10.58 -2.41 16.77
N ASN A 778 -11.46 -3.06 16.00
CA ASN A 778 -12.60 -2.44 15.32
C ASN A 778 -13.93 -2.62 16.09
N GLY A 779 -13.91 -3.14 17.33
CA GLY A 779 -15.09 -3.33 18.18
C GLY A 779 -15.93 -4.58 17.89
N CYS A 780 -15.54 -5.40 16.92
CA CYS A 780 -16.20 -6.68 16.64
C CYS A 780 -15.60 -7.77 17.53
N ASP A 781 -16.15 -7.88 18.74
CA ASP A 781 -15.85 -8.95 19.69
C ASP A 781 -16.06 -10.33 19.02
N SER A 782 -15.00 -11.14 18.98
CA SER A 782 -15.04 -12.50 18.44
C SER A 782 -15.14 -13.51 19.58
N VAL A 783 -16.13 -14.39 19.55
CA VAL A 783 -16.27 -15.47 20.55
C VAL A 783 -15.55 -16.71 20.04
N VAL A 784 -14.59 -17.19 20.82
CA VAL A 784 -13.85 -18.42 20.55
C VAL A 784 -14.28 -19.48 21.58
N THR A 785 -14.71 -20.64 21.09
CA THR A 785 -15.14 -21.78 21.91
C THR A 785 -14.07 -22.86 21.87
N LEU A 786 -13.52 -23.23 23.02
CA LEU A 786 -12.62 -24.35 23.21
C LEU A 786 -13.40 -25.57 23.71
N HIS A 787 -13.48 -26.62 22.90
CA HIS A 787 -13.90 -27.96 23.31
C HIS A 787 -12.67 -28.73 23.80
N LEU A 788 -12.52 -28.91 25.11
CA LEU A 788 -11.34 -29.50 25.74
C LEU A 788 -11.60 -30.92 26.24
N THR A 789 -10.67 -31.84 25.95
CA THR A 789 -10.61 -33.19 26.54
C THR A 789 -9.30 -33.39 27.32
N ILE A 790 -9.38 -33.64 28.63
CA ILE A 790 -8.25 -34.03 29.48
C ILE A 790 -8.30 -35.54 29.73
N ASN A 791 -7.14 -36.21 29.62
CA ASN A 791 -6.98 -37.64 29.88
C ASN A 791 -5.98 -37.89 31.05
N GLU A 792 -5.97 -39.11 31.60
CA GLU A 792 -5.10 -39.55 32.71
C GLU A 792 -4.09 -40.64 32.27
N ALA A 793 -3.07 -40.89 33.09
CA ALA A 793 -1.89 -41.73 32.77
C ALA A 793 -1.82 -43.07 33.56
N VAL A 794 -1.00 -44.02 33.08
CA VAL A 794 -0.90 -45.42 33.58
C VAL A 794 0.57 -45.83 33.78
N THR A 795 0.85 -46.85 34.61
CA THR A 795 2.22 -47.36 34.85
C THR A 795 2.33 -48.90 34.79
N ASN A 796 3.51 -49.44 34.48
CA ASN A 796 3.80 -50.89 34.33
C ASN A 796 5.27 -51.27 34.68
N GLU A 797 5.59 -52.55 34.90
CA GLU A 797 6.94 -53.04 35.28
C GLU A 797 7.36 -54.33 34.50
N ILE A 798 8.66 -54.50 34.22
CA ILE A 798 9.27 -55.54 33.36
C ILE A 798 10.61 -56.04 33.95
N ASN A 799 11.00 -57.29 33.71
CA ASN A 799 12.28 -57.89 34.14
C ASN A 799 13.00 -58.60 32.96
N ALA A 800 14.33 -58.45 32.80
CA ALA A 800 15.11 -59.08 31.71
C ALA A 800 16.59 -59.37 32.05
N ALA A 801 17.27 -60.19 31.21
CA ALA A 801 18.71 -60.44 31.31
C ALA A 801 19.36 -60.83 29.95
N ALA A 802 20.63 -60.47 29.73
CA ALA A 802 21.36 -60.70 28.45
C ALA A 802 22.90 -60.88 28.59
N CYS A 803 23.56 -61.22 27.46
CA CYS A 803 25.03 -61.15 27.28
C CYS A 803 25.40 -59.82 26.59
N GLY A 804 26.42 -59.11 27.07
CA GLY A 804 27.00 -57.91 26.45
C GLY A 804 26.14 -56.65 26.59
N SER A 805 24.91 -56.68 26.06
CA SER A 805 23.96 -55.56 26.14
C SER A 805 22.52 -56.05 26.04
N TYR A 806 21.58 -55.17 26.40
CA TYR A 806 20.14 -55.35 26.19
C TYR A 806 19.54 -54.04 25.70
N THR A 807 18.85 -54.08 24.56
CA THR A 807 18.19 -52.90 23.98
C THR A 807 16.73 -52.87 24.43
N TRP A 808 16.31 -51.77 25.05
CA TRP A 808 14.94 -51.54 25.50
C TRP A 808 14.54 -50.10 25.18
N ASN A 809 13.37 -49.94 24.55
CA ASN A 809 12.89 -48.67 24.00
C ASN A 809 13.97 -47.88 23.22
N ASN A 810 14.64 -48.56 22.28
CA ASN A 810 15.74 -48.06 21.44
C ASN A 810 17.02 -47.61 22.16
N GLU A 811 17.07 -47.58 23.50
CA GLU A 811 18.30 -47.35 24.26
C GLU A 811 18.97 -48.69 24.60
N THR A 812 20.31 -48.75 24.54
CA THR A 812 21.07 -49.99 24.68
C THR A 812 21.89 -49.99 25.97
N TYR A 813 21.47 -50.82 26.91
CA TYR A 813 22.02 -50.89 28.26
C TYR A 813 23.09 -51.98 28.35
N ASN A 814 24.32 -51.57 28.66
CA ASN A 814 25.50 -52.43 28.73
C ASN A 814 25.87 -52.81 30.18
N VAL A 815 25.01 -52.49 31.15
CA VAL A 815 25.23 -52.65 32.59
C VAL A 815 23.94 -53.16 33.23
N SER A 816 24.04 -53.91 34.33
CA SER A 816 22.89 -54.33 35.13
C SER A 816 22.35 -53.14 35.94
N GLY A 817 21.03 -52.98 36.01
CA GLY A 817 20.40 -51.87 36.72
C GLY A 817 18.89 -51.80 36.53
N ASP A 818 18.28 -50.84 37.23
CA ASP A 818 16.86 -50.50 37.10
C ASP A 818 16.72 -49.24 36.24
N TYR A 819 15.88 -49.30 35.22
CA TYR A 819 15.71 -48.25 34.21
C TYR A 819 14.23 -47.90 34.08
N THR A 820 13.91 -46.62 33.88
CA THR A 820 12.52 -46.17 33.66
C THR A 820 12.42 -45.39 32.37
N ILE A 821 11.32 -45.60 31.64
CA ILE A 821 10.99 -44.88 30.42
C ILE A 821 9.58 -44.31 30.53
N THR A 822 9.41 -43.06 30.09
CA THR A 822 8.10 -42.43 29.95
C THR A 822 7.67 -42.57 28.50
N LEU A 823 6.61 -43.33 28.24
CA LEU A 823 6.05 -43.55 26.90
C LEU A 823 4.92 -42.56 26.66
N THR A 824 5.18 -41.57 25.81
CA THR A 824 4.17 -40.60 25.36
C THR A 824 3.14 -41.28 24.47
N ALA A 825 1.96 -41.54 25.01
CA ALA A 825 0.81 -41.96 24.21
C ALA A 825 0.43 -40.86 23.20
N VAL A 826 -0.19 -41.22 22.07
CA VAL A 826 -0.51 -40.31 20.95
C VAL A 826 -1.34 -39.07 21.36
N ASN A 827 -2.05 -39.12 22.48
CA ASN A 827 -2.84 -38.01 23.03
C ASN A 827 -2.15 -37.25 24.19
N GLY A 828 -0.84 -37.46 24.41
CA GLY A 828 -0.02 -36.74 25.41
C GLY A 828 0.06 -37.37 26.81
N CYS A 829 -0.54 -38.54 27.03
CA CYS A 829 -0.59 -39.18 28.36
C CYS A 829 0.60 -40.11 28.59
N ASP A 830 1.71 -39.46 28.92
CA ASP A 830 2.98 -40.04 29.38
C ASP A 830 2.78 -41.15 30.42
N SER A 831 3.00 -42.39 30.00
CA SER A 831 2.86 -43.59 30.84
C SER A 831 4.24 -44.14 31.24
N VAL A 832 4.50 -44.31 32.54
CA VAL A 832 5.84 -44.69 33.04
C VAL A 832 5.97 -46.21 33.15
N VAL A 833 7.00 -46.76 32.50
CA VAL A 833 7.33 -48.19 32.53
C VAL A 833 8.70 -48.40 33.14
N THR A 834 8.84 -49.40 34.02
CA THR A 834 10.11 -49.78 34.67
C THR A 834 10.67 -51.09 34.09
N LEU A 835 11.99 -51.16 33.90
CA LEU A 835 12.75 -52.36 33.55
C LEU A 835 13.79 -52.66 34.63
N HIS A 836 13.80 -53.89 35.13
CA HIS A 836 14.91 -54.46 35.90
C HIS A 836 15.80 -55.33 34.99
N LEU A 837 17.10 -55.03 34.90
CA LEU A 837 18.01 -55.63 33.91
C LEU A 837 19.28 -56.24 34.53
N THR A 838 19.70 -57.40 34.03
CA THR A 838 21.02 -58.03 34.30
C THR A 838 21.84 -58.27 33.02
N ILE A 839 23.07 -57.79 32.96
CA ILE A 839 24.02 -57.96 31.85
C ILE A 839 25.24 -58.79 32.28
N ASN A 840 25.66 -59.73 31.41
CA ASN A 840 26.85 -60.57 31.58
C ASN A 840 27.92 -60.25 30.53
N GLU A 841 29.18 -60.05 30.91
CA GLU A 841 30.26 -59.68 29.98
C GLU A 841 30.79 -60.88 29.14
N ALA A 842 31.27 -60.56 27.93
CA ALA A 842 32.00 -61.47 27.04
C ALA A 842 33.48 -61.03 26.90
N VAL A 843 34.37 -61.95 26.50
CA VAL A 843 35.83 -61.70 26.48
C VAL A 843 36.36 -61.58 25.05
N THR A 844 37.10 -60.50 24.77
CA THR A 844 37.71 -60.19 23.47
C THR A 844 39.24 -60.04 23.55
N ASN A 845 39.94 -60.17 22.42
CA ASN A 845 41.38 -59.91 22.29
C ASN A 845 41.72 -59.29 20.92
N GLU A 846 42.68 -58.37 20.88
CA GLU A 846 43.03 -57.57 19.68
C GLU A 846 44.50 -57.71 19.25
N ILE A 847 44.77 -57.58 17.95
CA ILE A 847 46.09 -57.61 17.32
C ILE A 847 46.15 -56.52 16.23
N ASN A 848 47.29 -55.83 16.07
CA ASN A 848 47.47 -54.74 15.10
C ASN A 848 48.61 -55.03 14.11
N ALA A 849 48.41 -54.77 12.81
CA ALA A 849 49.43 -54.92 11.75
C ALA A 849 49.24 -53.92 10.57
N SER A 850 50.30 -53.68 9.79
CA SER A 850 50.23 -52.91 8.54
C SER A 850 51.25 -53.39 7.51
N ALA A 851 50.91 -53.26 6.22
CA ALA A 851 51.75 -53.59 5.07
C ALA A 851 51.38 -52.73 3.85
N CYS A 852 52.10 -52.92 2.73
CA CYS A 852 51.73 -52.37 1.43
C CYS A 852 51.36 -53.52 0.48
N GLY A 853 50.21 -53.43 -0.19
CA GLY A 853 49.69 -54.44 -1.12
C GLY A 853 49.11 -55.72 -0.52
N SER A 854 49.74 -56.35 0.50
CA SER A 854 49.18 -57.56 1.14
C SER A 854 49.79 -57.93 2.49
N TYR A 855 49.06 -58.72 3.28
CA TYR A 855 49.46 -59.32 4.57
C TYR A 855 48.87 -60.73 4.72
N THR A 856 49.26 -61.52 5.72
CA THR A 856 48.78 -62.91 5.88
C THR A 856 48.63 -63.28 7.35
N TRP A 857 47.47 -63.83 7.73
CA TRP A 857 47.08 -64.17 9.10
C TRP A 857 46.19 -65.42 9.10
N ASN A 858 46.31 -66.26 10.14
CA ASN A 858 45.57 -67.52 10.28
C ASN A 858 45.51 -68.44 9.02
N ASN A 859 46.59 -68.46 8.23
CA ASN A 859 46.73 -69.13 6.92
C ASN A 859 45.94 -68.54 5.73
N GLU A 860 45.30 -67.37 5.87
CA GLU A 860 44.71 -66.62 4.77
C GLU A 860 45.51 -65.33 4.46
N THR A 861 45.46 -64.90 3.19
CA THR A 861 46.19 -63.72 2.69
C THR A 861 45.19 -62.63 2.33
N TYR A 862 45.38 -61.44 2.89
CA TYR A 862 44.51 -60.29 2.78
C TYR A 862 45.22 -59.15 2.02
N ASN A 863 44.55 -58.57 1.03
CA ASN A 863 45.09 -57.51 0.17
C ASN A 863 44.47 -56.13 0.44
N GLU A 864 43.51 -56.06 1.37
CA GLU A 864 42.72 -54.87 1.68
C GLU A 864 42.84 -54.52 3.17
N SER A 865 42.74 -53.23 3.50
CA SER A 865 42.60 -52.79 4.90
C SER A 865 41.30 -53.33 5.50
N GLY A 866 41.34 -53.80 6.74
CA GLY A 866 40.14 -54.29 7.41
C GLY A 866 40.39 -54.89 8.79
N ASP A 867 39.29 -55.10 9.50
CA ASP A 867 39.25 -55.74 10.82
C ASP A 867 38.73 -57.17 10.66
N TYR A 868 39.61 -58.15 10.84
CA TYR A 868 39.36 -59.56 10.57
C TYR A 868 39.13 -60.31 11.88
N THR A 869 37.96 -60.94 12.03
CA THR A 869 37.52 -61.54 13.30
C THR A 869 37.35 -63.05 13.23
N ILE A 870 37.50 -63.73 14.38
CA ILE A 870 37.16 -65.15 14.55
C ILE A 870 36.50 -65.39 15.91
N THR A 871 35.40 -66.16 15.91
CA THR A 871 34.59 -66.48 17.09
C THR A 871 34.90 -67.88 17.61
N LEU A 872 35.00 -68.04 18.92
CA LEU A 872 35.26 -69.30 19.62
C LEU A 872 34.17 -69.53 20.69
N THR A 873 33.43 -70.63 20.54
CA THR A 873 32.18 -70.85 21.27
C THR A 873 32.36 -71.36 22.69
N ALA A 874 31.57 -70.81 23.63
CA ALA A 874 31.62 -71.12 25.05
C ALA A 874 30.30 -71.71 25.58
N ALA A 875 30.38 -72.60 26.57
CA ALA A 875 29.25 -73.39 27.07
C ALA A 875 28.12 -72.58 27.79
N ASN A 876 28.26 -71.25 27.86
CA ASN A 876 27.36 -70.35 28.58
C ASN A 876 26.55 -69.43 27.63
N GLY A 877 26.75 -69.51 26.31
CA GLY A 877 26.06 -68.69 25.31
C GLY A 877 26.69 -67.32 25.00
N CYS A 878 27.52 -66.77 25.89
CA CYS A 878 28.36 -65.61 25.56
C CYS A 878 29.70 -66.08 24.95
N ASP A 879 29.84 -65.99 23.62
CA ASP A 879 31.03 -66.44 22.87
C ASP A 879 32.20 -65.44 22.93
N SER A 880 33.42 -65.89 22.61
CA SER A 880 34.64 -65.06 22.62
C SER A 880 35.10 -64.72 21.20
N VAL A 881 35.48 -63.46 20.95
CA VAL A 881 35.92 -62.97 19.62
C VAL A 881 37.36 -62.47 19.67
N VAL A 882 38.15 -62.79 18.65
CA VAL A 882 39.53 -62.29 18.46
C VAL A 882 39.61 -61.49 17.16
N THR A 883 40.19 -60.29 17.22
CA THR A 883 40.25 -59.32 16.12
C THR A 883 41.68 -59.03 15.68
N LEU A 884 41.95 -59.04 14.37
CA LEU A 884 43.12 -58.44 13.74
C LEU A 884 42.71 -57.14 13.04
N HIS A 885 43.27 -56.01 13.45
CA HIS A 885 43.24 -54.76 12.69
C HIS A 885 44.42 -54.74 11.71
N LEU A 886 44.13 -54.65 10.42
CA LEU A 886 45.13 -54.64 9.34
C LEU A 886 44.99 -53.39 8.48
N THR A 887 46.09 -52.63 8.33
CA THR A 887 46.16 -51.50 7.41
C THR A 887 47.01 -51.83 6.17
N ILE A 888 46.37 -51.99 5.01
CA ILE A 888 46.98 -51.98 3.68
C ILE A 888 46.76 -50.61 3.03
N ASN A 889 47.84 -49.96 2.59
CA ASN A 889 47.80 -48.61 1.99
C ASN A 889 47.78 -48.67 0.46
N GLU A 890 46.97 -47.81 -0.17
CA GLU A 890 46.91 -47.58 -1.63
C GLU A 890 47.26 -46.12 -2.00
N ALA A 891 47.34 -45.82 -3.31
CA ALA A 891 47.66 -44.49 -3.85
C ALA A 891 46.42 -43.83 -4.48
N VAL A 892 46.34 -42.49 -4.43
CA VAL A 892 45.08 -41.73 -4.61
C VAL A 892 45.15 -40.69 -5.73
N THR A 893 44.03 -40.46 -6.41
CA THR A 893 43.85 -39.40 -7.43
C THR A 893 42.57 -38.60 -7.17
N ASN A 894 42.58 -37.28 -7.39
CA ASN A 894 41.44 -36.38 -7.14
C ASN A 894 41.17 -35.43 -8.32
N GLU A 895 39.93 -34.92 -8.43
CA GLU A 895 39.52 -33.99 -9.50
C GLU A 895 38.72 -32.79 -8.92
N ILE A 896 38.77 -31.64 -9.59
CA ILE A 896 38.20 -30.35 -9.18
C ILE A 896 37.57 -29.66 -10.41
N THR A 897 36.47 -28.92 -10.26
CA THR A 897 35.83 -28.17 -11.37
C THR A 897 35.47 -26.74 -10.94
N VAL A 898 35.72 -25.75 -11.81
CA VAL A 898 35.52 -24.31 -11.54
C VAL A 898 35.01 -23.56 -12.78
N GLU A 899 34.14 -22.57 -12.57
CA GLU A 899 33.77 -21.54 -13.56
C GLU A 899 34.19 -20.14 -13.06
N ALA A 900 34.64 -19.27 -13.96
CA ALA A 900 35.00 -17.89 -13.64
C ALA A 900 34.73 -16.91 -14.81
N GLN A 901 34.73 -15.60 -14.52
CA GLN A 901 34.75 -14.55 -15.54
C GLN A 901 36.18 -14.04 -15.75
N ASP A 902 36.56 -13.89 -17.02
CA ASP A 902 37.84 -13.40 -17.55
C ASP A 902 39.14 -14.14 -17.13
N SER A 903 39.29 -14.58 -15.87
CA SER A 903 40.45 -15.36 -15.40
C SER A 903 40.21 -16.14 -14.10
N TYR A 904 41.05 -17.16 -13.85
CA TYR A 904 41.10 -17.90 -12.58
C TYR A 904 42.54 -18.24 -12.19
N THR A 905 42.90 -18.12 -10.91
CA THR A 905 44.25 -18.45 -10.39
C THR A 905 44.22 -19.74 -9.58
N TRP A 906 45.03 -20.71 -9.95
CA TRP A 906 45.19 -22.00 -9.26
C TRP A 906 46.66 -22.34 -9.04
N ASN A 907 47.01 -22.62 -7.78
CA ASN A 907 48.39 -22.85 -7.30
C ASN A 907 49.44 -21.87 -7.88
N GLU A 908 49.23 -20.57 -7.62
CA GLU A 908 50.08 -19.44 -8.05
C GLU A 908 50.14 -19.15 -9.57
N GLU A 909 49.52 -19.98 -10.42
CA GLU A 909 49.43 -19.77 -11.88
C GLU A 909 48.02 -19.29 -12.30
N THR A 910 47.93 -18.39 -13.27
CA THR A 910 46.67 -17.74 -13.69
C THR A 910 46.29 -18.12 -15.11
N TYR A 911 45.05 -18.58 -15.26
CA TYR A 911 44.48 -19.15 -16.47
C TYR A 911 43.35 -18.23 -16.99
N THR A 912 43.44 -17.85 -18.27
CA THR A 912 42.46 -16.97 -18.97
C THR A 912 41.69 -17.72 -20.07
N ILE A 913 41.85 -19.05 -20.14
CA ILE A 913 41.26 -19.91 -21.16
C ILE A 913 40.72 -21.17 -20.46
N SER A 914 39.52 -21.61 -20.85
CA SER A 914 38.92 -22.88 -20.39
C SER A 914 39.79 -24.09 -20.74
N GLY A 915 39.94 -25.04 -19.83
CA GLY A 915 40.75 -26.24 -20.06
C GLY A 915 41.00 -27.09 -18.80
N ASP A 916 41.73 -28.18 -19.00
CA ASP A 916 42.06 -29.18 -17.97
C ASP A 916 43.55 -29.13 -17.60
N TYR A 917 43.85 -29.13 -16.29
CA TYR A 917 45.19 -28.94 -15.74
C TYR A 917 45.51 -29.96 -14.63
N THR A 918 46.74 -30.50 -14.57
CA THR A 918 47.09 -31.61 -13.65
C THR A 918 48.38 -31.37 -12.87
N GLN A 919 48.43 -31.79 -11.60
CA GLN A 919 49.63 -31.70 -10.75
C GLN A 919 49.81 -32.93 -9.84
N THR A 920 51.05 -33.21 -9.42
CA THR A 920 51.42 -34.39 -8.63
C THR A 920 52.06 -34.00 -7.30
N PHE A 921 51.67 -34.68 -6.22
CA PHE A 921 52.13 -34.43 -4.85
C PHE A 921 52.77 -35.69 -4.26
N THR A 922 53.99 -35.55 -3.74
CA THR A 922 54.77 -36.65 -3.15
C THR A 922 54.44 -36.83 -1.67
N ALA A 923 54.18 -38.07 -1.24
CA ALA A 923 53.79 -38.38 0.14
C ALA A 923 54.92 -39.06 0.92
N THR A 924 55.10 -38.67 2.19
CA THR A 924 56.15 -39.18 3.09
C THR A 924 56.12 -40.70 3.30
N ASN A 925 54.97 -41.33 3.00
CA ASN A 925 54.73 -42.77 3.16
C ASN A 925 55.09 -43.58 1.90
N GLY A 926 55.53 -42.95 0.81
CA GLY A 926 55.90 -43.60 -0.45
C GLY A 926 54.74 -43.96 -1.39
N CYS A 927 53.55 -43.40 -1.15
CA CYS A 927 52.36 -43.56 -1.99
C CYS A 927 51.92 -42.18 -2.51
N ASP A 928 52.47 -41.76 -3.65
CA ASP A 928 52.25 -40.42 -4.23
C ASP A 928 50.83 -40.24 -4.80
N SER A 929 50.41 -39.00 -5.10
CA SER A 929 49.04 -38.68 -5.52
C SER A 929 48.97 -37.63 -6.63
N VAL A 930 47.90 -37.65 -7.45
CA VAL A 930 47.69 -36.72 -8.59
C VAL A 930 46.36 -35.98 -8.44
N VAL A 931 46.31 -34.71 -8.86
CA VAL A 931 45.11 -33.86 -8.82
C VAL A 931 44.88 -33.20 -10.19
N THR A 932 43.62 -33.21 -10.65
CA THR A 932 43.14 -32.54 -11.88
C THR A 932 42.23 -31.35 -11.55
N LEU A 933 42.30 -30.29 -12.34
CA LEU A 933 41.38 -29.15 -12.37
C LEU A 933 40.75 -29.01 -13.76
N HIS A 934 39.43 -28.90 -13.82
CA HIS A 934 38.64 -28.52 -15.00
C HIS A 934 38.15 -27.07 -14.85
N LEU A 935 38.44 -26.20 -15.81
CA LEU A 935 38.15 -24.77 -15.74
C LEU A 935 37.33 -24.27 -16.94
N THR A 936 36.33 -23.43 -16.69
CA THR A 936 35.59 -22.68 -17.73
C THR A 936 35.68 -21.16 -17.49
N ILE A 937 36.00 -20.39 -18.52
CA ILE A 937 36.04 -18.92 -18.53
C ILE A 937 34.94 -18.36 -19.43
N THR A 938 34.25 -17.31 -18.97
CA THR A 938 33.24 -16.56 -19.74
C THR A 938 33.53 -15.05 -19.75
N THR A 939 33.14 -14.36 -20.82
CA THR A 939 33.30 -12.89 -20.99
C THR A 939 31.94 -12.21 -21.10
N SER A 940 31.87 -10.88 -20.89
CA SER A 940 30.61 -10.12 -20.93
C SER A 940 30.66 -8.93 -21.90
N GLY A 941 29.68 -8.84 -22.80
CA GLY A 941 29.58 -7.78 -23.80
C GLY A 941 28.29 -7.84 -24.60
N ILE A 942 27.88 -6.70 -25.17
CA ILE A 942 26.75 -6.56 -26.12
C ILE A 942 27.28 -5.78 -27.32
N ASP A 943 27.14 -6.36 -28.51
CA ASP A 943 27.45 -5.83 -29.84
C ASP A 943 28.55 -4.75 -29.95
N GLU A 944 29.79 -5.20 -30.05
CA GLU A 944 30.87 -4.36 -30.60
C GLU A 944 30.68 -4.17 -32.11
N ASN A 945 30.52 -2.92 -32.54
CA ASN A 945 30.64 -2.57 -33.96
C ASN A 945 32.14 -2.43 -34.34
N GLU A 946 32.48 -2.65 -35.61
CA GLU A 946 33.80 -3.15 -36.04
C GLU A 946 35.01 -2.22 -35.81
N MET A 947 35.60 -2.25 -34.60
CA MET A 947 37.05 -2.12 -34.40
C MET A 947 37.51 -3.12 -33.34
N THR A 948 38.35 -4.08 -33.77
CA THR A 948 38.89 -5.19 -32.96
C THR A 948 40.27 -4.91 -32.35
N GLU A 949 40.74 -3.66 -32.40
CA GLU A 949 42.08 -3.24 -31.95
C GLU A 949 42.03 -2.08 -30.94
N ILE A 950 40.93 -1.96 -30.17
CA ILE A 950 40.78 -0.93 -29.12
C ILE A 950 40.42 -1.61 -27.79
N ASN A 951 41.34 -1.53 -26.82
CA ASN A 951 41.14 -1.94 -25.42
C ASN A 951 40.78 -0.71 -24.57
N VAL A 952 39.82 -0.86 -23.66
CA VAL A 952 39.42 0.20 -22.70
C VAL A 952 39.33 -0.39 -21.30
N TYR A 953 40.18 0.06 -20.37
CA TYR A 953 40.30 -0.59 -19.06
C TYR A 953 40.89 0.33 -17.95
N PRO A 954 40.51 0.12 -16.67
CA PRO A 954 39.42 -0.74 -16.20
C PRO A 954 38.04 -0.17 -16.54
N VAL A 955 37.06 -1.04 -16.76
CA VAL A 955 35.65 -0.69 -16.81
C VAL A 955 34.89 -1.63 -15.88
N PRO A 956 34.21 -1.14 -14.82
CA PRO A 956 34.12 0.25 -14.41
C PRO A 956 35.46 0.84 -13.91
N ALA A 957 35.68 2.12 -14.20
CA ALA A 957 36.82 2.88 -13.69
C ALA A 957 36.48 3.58 -12.36
N LYS A 958 37.52 3.85 -11.57
CA LYS A 958 37.41 4.64 -10.34
C LYS A 958 38.09 6.01 -10.49
N ASP A 959 39.40 5.98 -10.73
CA ASP A 959 40.26 7.17 -10.78
C ASP A 959 40.80 7.47 -12.21
N VAL A 960 40.98 6.43 -13.04
CA VAL A 960 41.51 6.53 -14.42
C VAL A 960 40.86 5.48 -15.34
N ILE A 961 40.60 5.85 -16.59
CA ILE A 961 40.33 4.96 -17.73
C ILE A 961 41.55 5.00 -18.66
N ASN A 962 42.12 3.84 -19.01
CA ASN A 962 43.16 3.72 -20.02
C ASN A 962 42.54 3.23 -21.33
N ILE A 963 43.06 3.73 -22.45
CA ILE A 963 42.57 3.44 -23.79
C ILE A 963 43.81 3.12 -24.64
N GLU A 964 43.88 1.90 -25.12
CA GLU A 964 44.99 1.36 -25.93
C GLU A 964 44.43 0.94 -27.29
N GLY A 965 45.11 1.30 -28.37
CA GLY A 965 44.69 0.98 -29.73
C GLY A 965 45.43 1.78 -30.79
N ASN A 966 45.60 1.18 -31.97
CA ASN A 966 46.45 1.73 -33.01
C ASN A 966 45.93 3.06 -33.58
N SER A 967 46.82 4.05 -33.73
CA SER A 967 46.56 5.30 -34.47
C SER A 967 45.36 6.14 -34.01
N ILE A 968 45.07 6.17 -32.70
CA ILE A 968 44.06 7.07 -32.11
C ILE A 968 44.48 8.54 -32.36
N GLU A 969 43.60 9.33 -32.98
CA GLU A 969 43.76 10.77 -33.25
C GLU A 969 43.12 11.62 -32.15
N SER A 970 41.91 11.24 -31.71
CA SER A 970 41.16 11.98 -30.70
C SER A 970 40.19 11.09 -29.92
N ILE A 971 39.87 11.55 -28.70
CA ILE A 971 38.94 10.92 -27.78
C ILE A 971 37.94 11.97 -27.27
N ARG A 972 36.70 11.56 -27.08
CA ARG A 972 35.65 12.30 -26.37
C ARG A 972 34.99 11.40 -25.35
N ILE A 973 34.60 11.97 -24.22
CA ILE A 973 33.67 11.33 -23.28
C ILE A 973 32.46 12.24 -23.14
N CYS A 974 31.28 11.73 -23.49
CA CYS A 974 29.99 12.35 -23.18
C CYS A 974 29.28 11.62 -22.03
N ASP A 975 28.36 12.29 -21.33
CA ASP A 975 27.40 11.60 -20.46
C ASP A 975 26.30 10.86 -21.27
N ILE A 976 25.38 10.18 -20.57
CA ILE A 976 24.28 9.43 -21.22
C ILE A 976 23.28 10.32 -21.99
N LEU A 977 23.32 11.64 -21.84
CA LEU A 977 22.51 12.60 -22.60
C LEU A 977 23.27 13.11 -23.85
N GLY A 978 24.53 12.72 -24.00
CA GLY A 978 25.40 13.08 -25.13
C GLY A 978 26.16 14.40 -24.94
N LYS A 979 26.14 14.99 -23.74
CA LYS A 979 26.86 16.24 -23.45
C LYS A 979 28.34 15.95 -23.19
N GLU A 980 29.25 16.70 -23.82
CA GLU A 980 30.69 16.54 -23.59
C GLU A 980 31.09 16.80 -22.12
N ILE A 981 31.79 15.82 -21.54
CA ILE A 981 32.42 15.91 -20.22
C ILE A 981 33.91 16.22 -20.38
N MET A 982 34.56 15.67 -21.41
CA MET A 982 35.92 16.05 -21.80
C MET A 982 36.32 15.60 -23.21
N SER A 983 37.32 16.30 -23.74
CA SER A 983 37.97 16.07 -25.03
C SER A 983 39.49 15.91 -24.92
N ILE A 984 40.08 15.05 -25.74
CA ILE A 984 41.53 15.00 -26.00
C ILE A 984 41.74 14.89 -27.51
N ASP A 985 42.58 15.77 -28.08
CA ASP A 985 42.86 15.88 -29.51
C ASP A 985 44.37 15.80 -29.80
N ASN A 986 44.73 15.42 -31.04
CA ASN A 986 46.12 15.28 -31.51
C ASN A 986 46.89 14.19 -30.74
N ILE A 987 46.18 13.12 -30.36
CA ILE A 987 46.79 11.88 -29.87
C ILE A 987 47.65 11.31 -31.01
N SER A 988 48.81 10.79 -30.63
CA SER A 988 49.84 10.28 -31.56
C SER A 988 50.65 9.15 -30.91
N SER A 989 49.96 8.39 -30.06
CA SER A 989 50.43 7.23 -29.32
C SER A 989 49.32 6.21 -29.27
N ASP A 990 49.65 4.93 -29.40
CA ASP A 990 48.69 3.82 -29.38
C ASP A 990 48.15 3.50 -27.96
N TYR A 991 48.29 4.47 -27.05
CA TYR A 991 47.90 4.44 -25.65
C TYR A 991 47.61 5.87 -25.17
N THR A 992 46.55 6.05 -24.38
CA THR A 992 46.33 7.23 -23.54
C THR A 992 45.61 6.89 -22.23
N SER A 993 45.64 7.81 -21.28
CA SER A 993 45.01 7.66 -19.95
C SER A 993 44.19 8.90 -19.58
N VAL A 994 42.94 8.68 -19.19
CA VAL A 994 41.94 9.69 -18.85
C VAL A 994 41.62 9.64 -17.36
N SER A 995 41.82 10.73 -16.62
CA SER A 995 41.33 10.83 -15.24
C SER A 995 39.81 10.97 -15.20
N THR A 996 39.18 10.24 -14.27
CA THR A 996 37.74 10.32 -13.99
C THR A 996 37.43 11.32 -12.85
N ASP A 997 38.39 12.13 -12.39
CA ASP A 997 38.25 13.03 -11.23
C ASP A 997 37.08 14.02 -11.34
N ASN A 998 36.76 14.48 -12.56
CA ASN A 998 35.65 15.39 -12.82
C ASN A 998 34.32 14.69 -13.18
N MET A 999 34.30 13.36 -13.22
CA MET A 999 33.11 12.55 -13.54
C MET A 999 32.36 12.16 -12.25
N LEU A 1000 31.05 12.00 -12.32
CA LEU A 1000 30.24 11.40 -11.24
C LEU A 1000 30.12 9.88 -11.43
N SER A 1001 29.73 9.15 -10.39
CA SER A 1001 29.39 7.72 -10.52
C SER A 1001 28.20 7.54 -11.48
N GLY A 1002 28.36 6.72 -12.52
CA GLY A 1002 27.38 6.58 -13.60
C GLY A 1002 27.97 5.99 -14.88
N HIS A 1003 27.17 5.93 -15.94
CA HIS A 1003 27.61 5.49 -17.28
C HIS A 1003 27.94 6.69 -18.17
N TYR A 1004 28.87 6.48 -19.10
CA TYR A 1004 29.32 7.50 -20.06
C TYR A 1004 29.58 6.84 -21.42
N ILE A 1005 29.53 7.66 -22.47
CA ILE A 1005 29.82 7.25 -23.85
C ILE A 1005 31.25 7.70 -24.16
N LEU A 1006 32.15 6.74 -24.36
CA LEU A 1006 33.49 6.99 -24.88
C LEU A 1006 33.45 6.89 -26.41
N ILE A 1007 33.91 7.94 -27.08
CA ILE A 1007 34.02 8.06 -28.54
C ILE A 1007 35.49 8.21 -28.88
N ILE A 1008 35.97 7.42 -29.84
CA ILE A 1008 37.40 7.30 -30.19
C ILE A 1008 37.51 7.41 -31.71
N ARG A 1009 38.30 8.36 -32.22
CA ARG A 1009 38.57 8.54 -33.65
C ARG A 1009 39.99 8.11 -34.00
N ASP A 1010 40.15 7.37 -35.09
CA ASP A 1010 41.47 7.02 -35.64
C ASP A 1010 41.98 8.06 -36.67
N ALA A 1011 43.26 8.00 -36.99
CA ALA A 1011 43.90 8.88 -37.97
C ALA A 1011 43.44 8.68 -39.44
N ASN A 1012 42.52 7.74 -39.71
CA ASN A 1012 41.85 7.57 -41.00
C ASN A 1012 40.47 8.25 -41.03
N GLY A 1013 39.96 8.70 -39.88
CA GLY A 1013 38.64 9.29 -39.69
C GLY A 1013 37.54 8.29 -39.30
N ASN A 1014 37.89 7.02 -39.04
CA ASN A 1014 36.96 6.04 -38.48
C ASN A 1014 36.62 6.43 -37.03
N VAL A 1015 35.41 6.13 -36.57
CA VAL A 1015 35.00 6.41 -35.18
C VAL A 1015 34.38 5.18 -34.53
N THR A 1016 34.86 4.86 -33.33
CA THR A 1016 34.40 3.77 -32.48
C THR A 1016 33.83 4.30 -31.18
N ASN A 1017 32.66 3.78 -30.80
CA ASN A 1017 32.02 4.06 -29.52
C ASN A 1017 32.18 2.85 -28.57
N ARG A 1018 32.35 3.12 -27.27
CA ARG A 1018 32.32 2.13 -26.18
C ARG A 1018 31.56 2.70 -24.99
N ARG A 1019 30.75 1.89 -24.31
CA ARG A 1019 30.13 2.25 -23.02
C ARG A 1019 31.17 2.08 -21.92
N ILE A 1020 31.42 3.14 -21.18
CA ILE A 1020 32.26 3.14 -19.98
C ILE A 1020 31.39 3.41 -18.74
N SER A 1021 31.90 3.04 -17.57
CA SER A 1021 31.22 3.22 -16.29
C SER A 1021 32.20 3.76 -15.27
N VAL A 1022 31.78 4.71 -14.44
CA VAL A 1022 32.59 5.27 -13.34
C VAL A 1022 31.93 4.91 -12.01
N MET A 1023 32.73 4.44 -11.05
CA MET A 1023 32.30 4.15 -9.68
C MET A 1023 33.28 4.78 -8.69
N LYS A 1024 32.86 5.88 -8.05
CA LYS A 1024 33.58 6.55 -6.95
C LYS A 1024 33.10 6.09 -5.59
#